data_AF-A0A6A7LY97-F1
#
_entry.id   AF-A0A6A7LY97-F1
#
_cell.length_a   1.000
_cell.length_b   1.000
_cell.length_c   1.000
_cell.angle_alpha   90.00
_cell.angle_beta   90.00
_cell.angle_gamma   90.00
#
_symmetry.space_group_name_H-M   'P 1'
#
loop_
_entity.id
_entity.type
_entity.pdbx_description
1 polymer ?
#
loop_
_entity_poly.entity_id
_entity_poly.type
_entity_poly.pdbx_seq_one_letter_code
_entity_poly.pdbx_strand_id
1 'polypeptide(L)'
;MAVSFTTQAVVGGLSNPTTLQFGPDGRLYVAQQDGLIKVYDVTQPVPGQWSAVEAETLSLIKNIPNHNDDGSLNTSITDRQVTGILVTGTTANPVIYVTSSDPRIGNFGDLNLDTNSGILSKLTWNGSSWDKVDLIRGLPRSEENHSPNGMVLSADGTKLYLAQGGNTNNGAPSQFFSNTAEYALAAAVLEIDLVALEAIPDKVFTYAPGITSTYKYDLPTLNDPTVPNNGAAGNETAAGLDVGGPFGGNDGLNQAILPADAPLRIFATGLRNAYDLVLAQSGKFFTIDNGGNQGLGGTPIFVNGEPTNQFNNGGVGSPDFLYQLADGGYYGHPDPTRANQDGAILAYSDGSNPQVDASIPNAAAAVPTGVQIAPGFVIDPSKFTSSAARLAQDGQFTVGQQSLAEFGASTNGLMEYTAGAFNGEITGDLITASFDGTLKLIQLAPDGVTVESVTTLATPGGTPLDLVQGPDGSIWVAQIGAGQILALTPSSGPAANDPDMDDDGLLNTVDPFQADAANGFGTFLASNASLNWNFQFGAGNSTPGPNGLFLGLTGHMVNGTRDFVAPVAEGGLDLTNVKTGTAAGGGLVVVEEVSTGTASGSANSGEFVFQTGVALAPDIQTFTVKWTALNPFPGLATAPTIREIGGFIGTGDQSNFLKVVAGPSGMLFQLESNGATAASQTVSAPGVATAPVDSSLVFELTVNRATSMATPSVTYTGSSGPVTVTGNAINLAGTAVLSAINGTHTVQGDASGLAVGLWSSNTGEGSQNTFQASFDDILITSTGPSGQLVTAVNVGGGQVTASNGVV
;
A
#
# COMPACT_ATOMS: atom_id res chain seq x y z
N MET A 1 -28.06 10.61 -17.70
CA MET A 1 -27.48 9.75 -18.78
C MET A 1 -26.74 8.65 -18.06
N ALA A 2 -26.31 7.55 -18.70
CA ALA A 2 -25.39 6.67 -17.97
C ALA A 2 -24.08 7.46 -17.73
N VAL A 3 -23.67 7.60 -16.47
CA VAL A 3 -22.37 8.18 -16.12
C VAL A 3 -21.32 7.15 -16.54
N SER A 4 -20.41 7.53 -17.41
CA SER A 4 -19.38 6.62 -17.90
C SER A 4 -18.15 7.35 -18.42
N PHE A 5 -17.05 6.63 -18.42
CA PHE A 5 -15.76 7.14 -18.88
C PHE A 5 -15.10 6.15 -19.82
N THR A 6 -14.32 6.67 -20.77
CA THR A 6 -13.40 5.89 -21.59
C THR A 6 -11.98 6.06 -21.04
N THR A 7 -11.30 4.95 -20.80
CA THR A 7 -9.97 4.92 -20.18
C THR A 7 -8.87 4.95 -21.23
N GLN A 8 -7.78 5.66 -20.94
CA GLN A 8 -6.57 5.69 -21.74
C GLN A 8 -5.33 5.73 -20.84
N ALA A 9 -4.35 4.86 -21.05
CA ALA A 9 -3.02 5.04 -20.48
C ALA A 9 -2.29 6.19 -21.19
N VAL A 10 -1.84 7.19 -20.43
CA VAL A 10 -1.30 8.46 -20.97
C VAL A 10 0.16 8.70 -20.60
N VAL A 11 0.62 8.12 -19.50
CA VAL A 11 2.03 8.13 -19.06
C VAL A 11 2.36 6.73 -18.57
N GLY A 12 3.54 6.21 -18.90
CA GLY A 12 4.06 4.95 -18.36
C GLY A 12 5.55 5.06 -18.02
N GLY A 13 6.10 4.04 -17.36
CA GLY A 13 7.52 3.99 -16.98
C GLY A 13 7.87 4.83 -15.74
N LEU A 14 6.88 5.19 -14.93
CA LEU A 14 7.07 5.81 -13.62
C LEU A 14 7.46 4.75 -12.59
N SER A 15 8.23 5.12 -11.56
CA SER A 15 8.48 4.26 -10.41
C SER A 15 7.49 4.62 -9.30
N ASN A 16 6.46 3.80 -9.11
CA ASN A 16 5.43 3.96 -8.07
C ASN A 16 4.90 5.40 -7.94
N PRO A 17 4.10 5.91 -8.91
CA PRO A 17 3.46 7.21 -8.75
C PRO A 17 2.50 7.17 -7.57
N THR A 18 2.69 8.08 -6.63
CA THR A 18 1.93 8.12 -5.37
C THR A 18 0.85 9.17 -5.38
N THR A 19 1.07 10.29 -6.06
CA THR A 19 0.11 11.39 -6.11
C THR A 19 0.29 12.23 -7.37
N LEU A 20 -0.77 12.90 -7.80
CA LEU A 20 -0.78 13.74 -8.98
C LEU A 20 -1.73 14.94 -8.87
N GLN A 21 -1.37 16.06 -9.49
CA GLN A 21 -2.27 17.21 -9.58
C GLN A 21 -1.99 18.06 -10.82
N PHE A 22 -3.04 18.65 -11.39
CA PHE A 22 -2.89 19.70 -12.38
C PHE A 22 -2.55 21.04 -11.70
N GLY A 23 -1.50 21.70 -12.17
CA GLY A 23 -1.12 23.03 -11.72
C GLY A 23 -1.91 24.16 -12.40
N PRO A 24 -1.80 25.39 -11.89
CA PRO A 24 -2.43 26.57 -12.49
C PRO A 24 -1.86 26.94 -13.87
N ASP A 25 -0.76 26.31 -14.29
CA ASP A 25 -0.18 26.42 -15.62
C ASP A 25 -0.72 25.38 -16.62
N GLY A 26 -1.65 24.52 -16.18
CA GLY A 26 -2.28 23.48 -16.99
C GLY A 26 -1.42 22.24 -17.17
N ARG A 27 -0.25 22.16 -16.52
CA ARG A 27 0.62 20.98 -16.53
C ARG A 27 0.19 19.98 -15.48
N LEU A 28 0.49 18.70 -15.74
CA LEU A 28 0.31 17.64 -14.76
C LEU A 28 1.61 17.43 -13.98
N TYR A 29 1.51 17.48 -12.67
CA TYR A 29 2.60 17.17 -11.74
C TYR A 29 2.33 15.81 -11.13
N VAL A 30 3.31 14.92 -11.19
CA VAL A 30 3.21 13.54 -10.67
C VAL A 30 4.38 13.30 -9.74
N ALA A 31 4.10 13.03 -8.46
CA ALA A 31 5.14 12.59 -7.54
C ALA A 31 5.27 11.06 -7.56
N GLN A 32 6.52 10.61 -7.48
CA GLN A 32 6.87 9.22 -7.32
C GLN A 32 7.25 8.95 -5.86
N GLN A 33 7.04 7.71 -5.42
CA GLN A 33 7.37 7.27 -4.07
C GLN A 33 8.81 7.58 -3.68
N ASP A 34 9.76 7.59 -4.62
CA ASP A 34 11.19 7.79 -4.39
C ASP A 34 11.61 9.26 -4.26
N GLY A 35 10.65 10.19 -4.31
CA GLY A 35 10.84 11.62 -4.09
C GLY A 35 11.09 12.45 -5.35
N LEU A 36 11.02 11.83 -6.54
CA LEU A 36 11.00 12.56 -7.80
C LEU A 36 9.62 13.16 -8.07
N ILE A 37 9.59 14.35 -8.65
CA ILE A 37 8.37 14.95 -9.19
C ILE A 37 8.55 15.14 -10.69
N LYS A 38 7.70 14.50 -11.48
CA LYS A 38 7.64 14.57 -12.93
C LYS A 38 6.60 15.60 -13.35
N VAL A 39 6.95 16.47 -14.29
CA VAL A 39 6.04 17.52 -14.80
C VAL A 39 5.79 17.26 -16.28
N TYR A 40 4.53 17.21 -16.67
CA TYR A 40 4.10 16.89 -18.03
C TYR A 40 3.32 18.05 -18.66
N ASP A 41 3.67 18.37 -19.91
CA ASP A 41 2.79 19.17 -20.77
C ASP A 41 1.67 18.25 -21.29
N VAL A 42 0.42 18.57 -20.94
CA VAL A 42 -0.75 17.79 -21.32
C VAL A 42 -1.48 18.47 -22.48
N THR A 43 -1.78 17.70 -23.51
CA THR A 43 -2.57 18.15 -24.66
C THR A 43 -3.64 17.12 -25.01
N GLN A 44 -4.64 17.56 -25.76
CA GLN A 44 -5.66 16.69 -26.34
C GLN A 44 -5.62 16.84 -27.87
N PRO A 45 -4.70 16.15 -28.57
CA PRO A 45 -4.50 16.34 -30.01
C PRO A 45 -5.74 16.01 -30.84
N VAL A 46 -6.55 15.06 -30.36
CA VAL A 46 -7.85 14.68 -30.91
C VAL A 46 -8.85 14.64 -29.75
N PRO A 47 -10.09 15.15 -29.89
CA PRO A 47 -11.07 15.12 -28.80
C PRO A 47 -11.19 13.73 -28.16
N GLY A 48 -11.02 13.68 -26.83
CA GLY A 48 -11.05 12.45 -26.03
C GLY A 48 -9.80 11.57 -26.09
N GLN A 49 -8.73 12.02 -26.75
CA GLN A 49 -7.43 11.34 -26.80
C GLN A 49 -6.36 12.28 -26.25
N TRP A 50 -5.77 11.89 -25.12
CA TRP A 50 -4.81 12.69 -24.38
C TRP A 50 -3.37 12.33 -24.76
N SER A 51 -2.47 13.31 -24.63
CA SER A 51 -1.03 13.12 -24.72
C SER A 51 -0.37 13.91 -23.61
N ALA A 52 0.50 13.25 -22.85
CA ALA A 52 1.32 13.85 -21.81
C ALA A 52 2.80 13.65 -22.17
N VAL A 53 3.54 14.75 -22.30
CA VAL A 53 4.97 14.72 -22.63
C VAL A 53 5.77 15.25 -21.45
N GLU A 54 6.73 14.47 -20.95
CA GLU A 54 7.57 14.89 -19.82
C GLU A 54 8.34 16.16 -20.23
N ALA A 55 8.12 17.23 -19.47
CA ALA A 55 8.75 18.53 -19.65
C ALA A 55 9.92 18.73 -18.66
N GLU A 56 9.78 18.23 -17.43
CA GLU A 56 10.75 18.44 -16.35
C GLU A 56 10.73 17.28 -15.33
N THR A 57 11.89 17.02 -14.72
CA THR A 57 12.02 16.16 -13.52
C THR A 57 12.65 16.97 -12.39
N LEU A 58 11.97 17.05 -11.25
CA LEU A 58 12.45 17.71 -10.03
C LEU A 58 12.98 16.68 -9.05
N SER A 59 14.22 16.84 -8.62
CA SER A 59 14.88 15.99 -7.60
C SER A 59 15.10 16.69 -6.25
N LEU A 60 14.57 17.91 -6.12
CA LEU A 60 14.77 18.75 -4.93
C LEU A 60 14.27 18.10 -3.63
N ILE A 61 13.22 17.27 -3.70
CA ILE A 61 12.72 16.50 -2.56
C ILE A 61 13.53 15.23 -2.36
N LYS A 62 13.71 14.40 -3.40
CA LYS A 62 14.58 13.21 -3.37
C LYS A 62 15.93 13.46 -2.71
N ASN A 63 16.56 14.60 -2.99
CA ASN A 63 17.90 14.93 -2.50
C ASN A 63 17.96 15.42 -1.04
N ILE A 64 16.85 15.46 -0.29
CA ILE A 64 16.89 15.76 1.15
C ILE A 64 17.60 14.60 1.87
N PRO A 65 18.70 14.84 2.62
CA PRO A 65 19.39 13.76 3.34
C PRO A 65 18.54 13.16 4.47
N ASN A 66 18.66 11.84 4.66
CA ASN A 66 17.99 11.11 5.75
C ASN A 66 18.90 10.92 6.97
N HIS A 67 18.30 10.62 8.12
CA HIS A 67 18.96 10.30 9.37
C HIS A 67 18.53 8.91 9.85
N ASN A 68 19.28 8.32 10.76
CA ASN A 68 18.83 7.17 11.53
C ASN A 68 17.97 7.63 12.72
N ASP A 69 17.34 6.69 13.43
CA ASP A 69 16.43 7.05 14.51
C ASP A 69 17.12 7.63 15.75
N ASP A 70 18.44 7.45 15.86
CA ASP A 70 19.31 8.14 16.83
C ASP A 70 19.69 9.58 16.40
N GLY A 71 19.14 10.08 15.30
CA GLY A 71 19.41 11.40 14.74
C GLY A 71 20.72 11.50 13.94
N SER A 72 21.49 10.42 13.82
CA SER A 72 22.74 10.42 13.05
C SER A 72 22.48 10.50 11.54
N LEU A 73 23.24 11.32 10.82
CA LEU A 73 23.09 11.46 9.35
C LEU A 73 23.39 10.13 8.63
N ASN A 74 22.48 9.70 7.76
CA ASN A 74 22.65 8.51 6.94
C ASN A 74 22.64 8.85 5.45
N THR A 75 23.82 9.09 4.90
CA THR A 75 23.98 9.44 3.47
C THR A 75 23.87 8.26 2.51
N SER A 76 23.69 7.03 3.02
CA SER A 76 23.52 5.85 2.17
C SER A 76 22.09 5.71 1.62
N ILE A 77 21.13 6.37 2.27
CA ILE A 77 19.73 6.41 1.86
C ILE A 77 19.53 7.70 1.05
N THR A 78 19.37 7.55 -0.27
CA THR A 78 19.42 8.68 -1.23
C THR A 78 18.06 9.15 -1.73
N ASP A 79 16.98 8.57 -1.18
CA ASP A 79 15.61 8.74 -1.64
C ASP A 79 14.75 9.32 -0.52
N ARG A 80 13.55 9.80 -0.85
CA ARG A 80 12.58 10.31 0.13
C ARG A 80 11.21 9.78 -0.23
N GLN A 81 10.48 9.23 0.75
CA GLN A 81 9.10 8.83 0.54
C GLN A 81 8.25 10.07 0.31
N VAL A 82 7.47 10.12 -0.76
CA VAL A 82 6.49 11.20 -1.03
C VAL A 82 5.12 10.57 -1.25
N THR A 83 4.12 11.06 -0.53
CA THR A 83 2.72 10.60 -0.63
C THR A 83 1.72 11.74 -0.84
N GLY A 84 2.12 13.00 -0.71
CA GLY A 84 1.23 14.15 -0.91
C GLY A 84 1.91 15.30 -1.64
N ILE A 85 1.22 15.83 -2.66
CA ILE A 85 1.54 17.12 -3.29
C ILE A 85 0.32 18.02 -3.33
N LEU A 86 0.57 19.32 -3.33
CA LEU A 86 -0.44 20.35 -3.60
C LEU A 86 0.16 21.44 -4.47
N VAL A 87 -0.35 21.57 -5.69
CA VAL A 87 0.08 22.52 -6.70
C VAL A 87 -0.86 23.71 -6.74
N THR A 88 -0.30 24.90 -6.56
CA THR A 88 -1.02 26.18 -6.45
C THR A 88 -0.20 27.30 -7.08
N GLY A 89 -0.43 28.55 -6.69
CA GLY A 89 0.25 29.73 -7.19
C GLY A 89 -0.43 30.28 -8.43
N THR A 90 0.35 30.62 -9.45
CA THR A 90 -0.16 31.20 -10.71
C THR A 90 0.45 30.49 -11.90
N THR A 91 -0.15 30.61 -13.08
CA THR A 91 0.42 30.09 -14.33
C THR A 91 1.88 30.51 -14.56
N ALA A 92 2.26 31.71 -14.15
CA ALA A 92 3.64 32.22 -14.32
C ALA A 92 4.59 31.82 -13.18
N ASN A 93 4.05 31.50 -11.99
CA ASN A 93 4.81 31.13 -10.79
C ASN A 93 4.04 30.03 -10.06
N PRO A 94 4.05 28.78 -10.57
CA PRO A 94 3.48 27.66 -9.85
C PRO A 94 4.25 27.42 -8.54
N VAL A 95 3.52 26.94 -7.55
CA VAL A 95 4.03 26.56 -6.23
C VAL A 95 3.62 25.12 -5.97
N ILE A 96 4.54 24.30 -5.46
CA ILE A 96 4.27 22.92 -5.04
C ILE A 96 4.56 22.81 -3.55
N TYR A 97 3.56 22.44 -2.76
CA TYR A 97 3.77 21.94 -1.41
C TYR A 97 3.91 20.42 -1.49
N VAL A 98 4.87 19.86 -0.74
CA VAL A 98 5.20 18.43 -0.81
C VAL A 98 5.42 17.90 0.61
N THR A 99 4.75 16.82 0.98
CA THR A 99 5.13 16.04 2.15
C THR A 99 6.17 15.00 1.78
N SER A 100 7.13 14.77 2.68
CA SER A 100 8.10 13.69 2.52
C SER A 100 8.58 13.10 3.84
N SER A 101 9.09 11.88 3.82
CA SER A 101 9.65 11.16 4.98
C SER A 101 10.79 10.21 4.57
N ASP A 102 11.38 9.53 5.56
CA ASP A 102 12.35 8.45 5.33
C ASP A 102 11.73 7.33 4.48
N PRO A 103 12.43 6.83 3.44
CA PRO A 103 11.90 5.82 2.53
C PRO A 103 12.04 4.37 3.01
N ARG A 104 12.80 4.12 4.08
CA ARG A 104 12.90 2.76 4.65
C ARG A 104 11.56 2.36 5.25
N ILE A 105 11.25 1.06 5.30
CA ILE A 105 9.98 0.52 5.82
C ILE A 105 10.31 -0.73 6.63
N GLY A 106 10.20 -0.63 7.95
CA GLY A 106 10.40 -1.73 8.87
C GLY A 106 9.08 -2.48 9.10
N ASN A 107 9.10 -3.80 8.92
CA ASN A 107 8.03 -4.67 9.36
C ASN A 107 8.61 -5.80 10.22
N PHE A 108 8.01 -6.05 11.39
CA PHE A 108 8.50 -7.04 12.35
C PHE A 108 9.93 -6.82 12.87
N GLY A 109 10.53 -5.66 12.60
CA GLY A 109 11.88 -5.30 12.99
C GLY A 109 12.25 -3.88 12.54
N ASP A 110 12.95 -3.18 13.41
CA ASP A 110 13.41 -1.82 13.21
C ASP A 110 14.55 -1.74 12.16
N LEU A 111 14.41 -0.82 11.19
CA LEU A 111 15.44 -0.54 10.17
C LEU A 111 16.28 0.71 10.51
N ASN A 112 16.19 1.14 11.75
CA ASN A 112 16.76 2.33 12.35
C ASN A 112 16.42 3.57 11.51
N LEU A 113 15.16 3.67 11.07
CA LEU A 113 14.69 4.79 10.26
C LEU A 113 14.32 5.98 11.15
N ASP A 114 14.41 7.19 10.62
CA ASP A 114 14.07 8.37 11.41
C ASP A 114 12.53 8.52 11.54
N THR A 115 12.01 8.25 12.72
CA THR A 115 10.59 8.36 13.09
C THR A 115 10.11 9.81 13.27
N ASN A 116 11.02 10.80 13.18
CA ASN A 116 10.74 12.23 13.03
C ASN A 116 11.09 12.76 11.62
N SER A 117 11.27 11.88 10.63
CA SER A 117 11.75 12.25 9.29
C SER A 117 10.77 13.05 8.43
N GLY A 118 9.53 13.26 8.89
CA GLY A 118 8.49 13.94 8.15
C GLY A 118 8.80 15.43 7.94
N ILE A 119 8.63 15.90 6.70
CA ILE A 119 8.92 17.27 6.29
C ILE A 119 7.83 17.78 5.34
N LEU A 120 7.31 18.97 5.61
CA LEU A 120 6.55 19.78 4.65
C LEU A 120 7.51 20.74 3.92
N SER A 121 7.65 20.57 2.61
CA SER A 121 8.47 21.40 1.73
C SER A 121 7.61 22.31 0.84
N LYS A 122 8.14 23.48 0.47
CA LYS A 122 7.59 24.35 -0.58
C LYS A 122 8.60 24.56 -1.70
N LEU A 123 8.19 24.27 -2.93
CA LEU A 123 8.93 24.54 -4.16
C LEU A 123 8.21 25.69 -4.88
N THR A 124 8.93 26.73 -5.28
CA THR A 124 8.36 27.90 -5.99
C THR A 124 9.13 28.14 -7.27
N TRP A 125 8.42 28.20 -8.40
CA TRP A 125 9.02 28.60 -9.67
C TRP A 125 9.21 30.12 -9.71
N ASN A 126 10.45 30.57 -9.92
CA ASN A 126 10.81 31.99 -9.95
C ASN A 126 10.91 32.59 -11.37
N GLY A 127 10.53 31.83 -12.39
CA GLY A 127 10.71 32.20 -13.80
C GLY A 127 11.94 31.59 -14.47
N SER A 128 12.87 31.01 -13.70
CA SER A 128 14.10 30.40 -14.23
C SER A 128 14.52 29.10 -13.55
N SER A 129 14.20 28.94 -12.26
CA SER A 129 14.48 27.74 -11.47
C SER A 129 13.41 27.56 -10.40
N TRP A 130 13.40 26.35 -9.83
CA TRP A 130 12.63 26.04 -8.62
C TRP A 130 13.45 26.37 -7.38
N ASP A 131 12.90 27.23 -6.52
CA ASP A 131 13.44 27.53 -5.20
C ASP A 131 12.74 26.65 -4.16
N LYS A 132 13.50 25.98 -3.30
CA LYS A 132 12.98 25.08 -2.24
C LYS A 132 13.22 25.66 -0.85
N VAL A 133 12.20 25.59 0.00
CA VAL A 133 12.27 25.84 1.45
C VAL A 133 11.54 24.73 2.20
N ASP A 134 12.17 24.15 3.23
CA ASP A 134 11.50 23.27 4.19
C ASP A 134 10.67 24.11 5.17
N LEU A 135 9.36 24.00 5.11
CA LEU A 135 8.47 24.79 5.93
C LEU A 135 8.43 24.25 7.37
N ILE A 136 8.21 22.94 7.53
CA ILE A 136 8.15 22.26 8.83
C ILE A 136 8.97 20.99 8.75
N ARG A 137 9.82 20.74 9.75
CA ARG A 137 10.62 19.51 9.89
C ARG A 137 10.35 18.87 11.26
N GLY A 138 10.46 17.54 11.33
CA GLY A 138 10.22 16.78 12.56
C GLY A 138 8.82 16.18 12.67
N LEU A 139 8.07 16.08 11.57
CA LEU A 139 6.75 15.46 11.61
C LEU A 139 6.89 13.95 11.83
N PRO A 140 5.96 13.30 12.58
CA PRO A 140 6.04 11.88 12.83
C PRO A 140 6.03 11.04 11.56
N ARG A 141 6.73 9.92 11.63
CA ARG A 141 6.67 8.81 10.69
C ARG A 141 6.65 7.52 11.51
N SER A 142 5.83 6.55 11.10
CA SER A 142 5.76 5.23 11.74
C SER A 142 7.10 4.49 11.63
N GLU A 143 7.23 3.23 12.03
CA GLU A 143 8.32 2.37 11.52
C GLU A 143 7.93 1.67 10.20
N GLU A 144 6.64 1.51 9.99
CA GLU A 144 6.12 0.77 8.83
C GLU A 144 5.92 1.71 7.64
N ASN A 145 4.72 2.15 7.27
CA ASN A 145 4.55 2.96 6.04
C ASN A 145 3.72 4.23 6.22
N HIS A 146 3.09 4.45 7.37
CA HIS A 146 2.35 5.68 7.60
C HIS A 146 3.30 6.89 7.70
N SER A 147 2.92 7.97 7.04
CA SER A 147 3.72 9.18 6.83
C SER A 147 2.82 10.43 6.78
N PRO A 148 3.39 11.65 6.68
CA PRO A 148 2.62 12.83 6.30
C PRO A 148 2.12 12.70 4.85
N ASN A 149 0.81 12.75 4.63
CA ASN A 149 0.16 12.45 3.35
C ASN A 149 -0.41 13.71 2.65
N GLY A 150 -1.60 13.59 2.04
CA GLY A 150 -2.27 14.63 1.27
C GLY A 150 -2.60 15.89 2.07
N MET A 151 -2.85 16.97 1.33
CA MET A 151 -3.02 18.30 1.89
C MET A 151 -3.97 19.16 1.05
N VAL A 152 -4.65 20.10 1.71
CA VAL A 152 -5.56 21.04 1.04
C VAL A 152 -5.46 22.44 1.65
N LEU A 153 -5.64 23.49 0.83
CA LEU A 153 -5.67 24.86 1.31
C LEU A 153 -7.04 25.23 1.89
N SER A 154 -7.05 26.12 2.87
CA SER A 154 -8.26 26.88 3.18
C SER A 154 -8.70 27.70 1.96
N ALA A 155 -9.99 28.01 1.88
CA ALA A 155 -10.55 28.77 0.76
C ALA A 155 -9.90 30.15 0.52
N ASP A 156 -9.34 30.77 1.56
CA ASP A 156 -8.61 32.04 1.48
C ASP A 156 -7.09 31.88 1.26
N GLY A 157 -6.58 30.65 1.21
CA GLY A 157 -5.17 30.32 1.03
C GLY A 157 -4.26 30.67 2.21
N THR A 158 -4.82 31.05 3.37
CA THR A 158 -4.02 31.45 4.55
C THR A 158 -3.60 30.27 5.41
N LYS A 159 -4.24 29.11 5.24
CA LYS A 159 -3.96 27.89 5.99
C LYS A 159 -3.79 26.70 5.05
N LEU A 160 -3.03 25.72 5.52
CA LEU A 160 -2.87 24.42 4.90
C LEU A 160 -3.29 23.34 5.90
N TYR A 161 -4.18 22.45 5.48
CA TYR A 161 -4.53 21.25 6.23
C TYR A 161 -3.69 20.09 5.69
N LEU A 162 -3.08 19.33 6.60
CA LEU A 162 -2.20 18.22 6.27
C LEU A 162 -2.68 16.96 7.00
N ALA A 163 -2.82 15.85 6.27
CA ALA A 163 -3.10 14.55 6.86
C ALA A 163 -1.80 13.92 7.37
N GLN A 164 -1.81 13.47 8.63
CA GLN A 164 -0.67 12.90 9.31
C GLN A 164 -1.02 11.48 9.77
N GLY A 165 -0.35 10.48 9.19
CA GLY A 165 -0.52 9.08 9.57
C GLY A 165 -0.14 8.79 11.03
N GLY A 166 -0.74 7.76 11.60
CA GLY A 166 -0.45 7.18 12.91
C GLY A 166 0.78 6.27 12.87
N ASN A 167 1.36 5.95 14.02
CA ASN A 167 2.52 5.05 14.10
C ASN A 167 2.16 3.58 14.33
N THR A 168 0.88 3.27 14.56
CA THR A 168 0.46 1.92 14.98
C THR A 168 -0.78 1.43 14.24
N ASN A 169 -1.13 0.17 14.47
CA ASN A 169 -2.30 -0.45 13.85
C ASN A 169 -3.64 -0.04 14.50
N ASN A 170 -3.76 -0.15 15.82
CA ASN A 170 -4.97 0.20 16.58
C ASN A 170 -4.67 1.07 17.82
N GLY A 171 -3.49 1.70 17.88
CA GLY A 171 -3.06 2.67 18.88
C GLY A 171 -2.09 2.17 19.94
N ALA A 172 -1.77 0.87 19.98
CA ALA A 172 -0.71 0.33 20.83
C ALA A 172 0.51 -0.10 20.00
N PRO A 173 1.73 -0.05 20.57
CA PRO A 173 2.89 -0.66 19.95
C PRO A 173 2.65 -2.14 19.62
N SER A 174 3.10 -2.58 18.45
CA SER A 174 2.96 -3.95 17.99
C SER A 174 4.15 -4.39 17.15
N GLN A 175 4.33 -5.70 17.01
CA GLN A 175 5.49 -6.25 16.33
C GLN A 175 5.51 -5.84 14.86
N PHE A 176 4.35 -5.82 14.20
CA PHE A 176 4.27 -5.43 12.79
C PHE A 176 4.78 -4.00 12.56
N PHE A 177 4.49 -3.07 13.47
CA PHE A 177 4.94 -1.68 13.46
C PHE A 177 6.26 -1.49 14.24
N SER A 178 7.11 -2.51 14.24
CA SER A 178 8.43 -2.53 14.89
C SER A 178 8.45 -2.00 16.34
N ASN A 179 7.37 -2.27 17.08
CA ASN A 179 7.20 -1.94 18.49
C ASN A 179 7.21 -0.43 18.82
N THR A 180 7.02 0.44 17.84
CA THR A 180 6.96 1.89 18.04
C THR A 180 5.59 2.32 18.58
N ALA A 181 5.57 3.32 19.46
CA ALA A 181 4.35 3.90 20.00
C ALA A 181 3.77 5.03 19.12
N GLU A 182 2.51 5.40 19.38
CA GLU A 182 1.93 6.62 18.81
C GLU A 182 2.63 7.88 19.33
N TYR A 183 2.84 8.82 18.42
CA TYR A 183 3.44 10.12 18.72
C TYR A 183 2.35 11.18 18.85
N ALA A 184 2.60 12.20 19.67
CA ALA A 184 1.64 13.23 20.01
C ALA A 184 0.99 13.94 18.79
N LEU A 185 1.71 14.06 17.68
CA LEU A 185 1.21 14.67 16.43
C LEU A 185 0.68 13.65 15.41
N ALA A 186 0.80 12.35 15.66
CA ALA A 186 0.40 11.27 14.75
C ALA A 186 -1.12 11.03 14.76
N ALA A 187 -1.62 10.34 13.74
CA ALA A 187 -3.03 9.98 13.58
C ALA A 187 -4.00 11.18 13.63
N ALA A 188 -3.67 12.24 12.87
CA ALA A 188 -4.34 13.54 12.97
C ALA A 188 -4.41 14.28 11.63
N VAL A 189 -5.25 15.32 11.59
CA VAL A 189 -5.14 16.41 10.61
C VAL A 189 -4.57 17.63 11.31
N LEU A 190 -3.50 18.18 10.76
CA LEU A 190 -2.84 19.39 11.24
C LEU A 190 -3.36 20.61 10.46
N GLU A 191 -3.66 21.71 11.15
CA GLU A 191 -3.95 23.01 10.54
C GLU A 191 -2.71 23.90 10.69
N ILE A 192 -2.07 24.24 9.57
CA ILE A 192 -0.85 25.03 9.48
C ILE A 192 -1.21 26.46 9.08
N ASP A 193 -0.73 27.45 9.84
CA ASP A 193 -0.89 28.87 9.54
C ASP A 193 0.25 29.31 8.61
N LEU A 194 -0.06 29.39 7.31
CA LEU A 194 0.92 29.77 6.30
C LEU A 194 1.38 31.22 6.47
N VAL A 195 0.53 32.12 6.98
CA VAL A 195 0.90 33.52 7.18
C VAL A 195 1.92 33.65 8.30
N ALA A 196 1.70 32.97 9.42
CA ALA A 196 2.65 32.91 10.52
C ALA A 196 3.96 32.25 10.09
N LEU A 197 3.88 31.17 9.32
CA LEU A 197 5.05 30.40 8.87
C LEU A 197 5.92 31.18 7.88
N GLU A 198 5.33 31.91 6.93
CA GLU A 198 6.05 32.77 5.99
C GLU A 198 6.73 33.97 6.69
N ALA A 199 6.14 34.47 7.78
CA ALA A 199 6.72 35.54 8.58
C ALA A 199 7.97 35.12 9.36
N ILE A 200 8.20 33.81 9.55
CA ILE A 200 9.43 33.30 10.16
C ILE A 200 10.60 33.51 9.18
N PRO A 201 11.73 34.09 9.62
CA PRO A 201 12.91 34.24 8.76
C PRO A 201 13.47 32.89 8.32
N ASP A 202 13.98 32.83 7.09
CA ASP A 202 14.70 31.66 6.59
C ASP A 202 15.93 31.36 7.46
N LYS A 203 16.11 30.08 7.77
CA LYS A 203 17.27 29.52 8.46
C LYS A 203 17.99 28.57 7.52
N VAL A 204 19.30 28.39 7.74
CA VAL A 204 20.11 27.44 6.98
C VAL A 204 20.50 26.30 7.91
N PHE A 205 20.12 25.08 7.56
CA PHE A 205 20.56 23.87 8.22
C PHE A 205 21.71 23.25 7.42
N THR A 206 22.76 22.81 8.11
CA THR A 206 23.92 22.16 7.49
C THR A 206 23.94 20.69 7.90
N TYR A 207 23.62 19.79 6.98
CA TYR A 207 23.68 18.35 7.21
C TYR A 207 25.13 17.87 7.28
N ALA A 208 25.94 18.35 6.34
CA ALA A 208 27.35 18.03 6.22
C ALA A 208 28.08 19.18 5.48
N PRO A 209 29.43 19.23 5.47
CA PRO A 209 30.15 20.25 4.71
C PRO A 209 29.71 20.30 3.25
N GLY A 210 29.13 21.43 2.84
CA GLY A 210 28.62 21.64 1.47
C GLY A 210 27.21 21.11 1.20
N ILE A 211 26.55 20.49 2.18
CA ILE A 211 25.17 19.99 2.08
C ILE A 211 24.30 20.79 3.05
N THR A 212 23.46 21.68 2.50
CA THR A 212 22.62 22.59 3.27
C THR A 212 21.18 22.60 2.76
N SER A 213 20.22 22.85 3.64
CA SER A 213 18.84 23.19 3.26
C SER A 213 18.39 24.49 3.92
N THR A 214 17.50 25.21 3.26
CA THR A 214 16.82 26.37 3.82
C THR A 214 15.51 25.92 4.45
N TYR A 215 15.22 26.37 5.67
CA TYR A 215 14.02 25.99 6.40
C TYR A 215 13.41 27.13 7.24
N LYS A 216 12.15 26.98 7.66
CA LYS A 216 11.44 27.93 8.53
C LYS A 216 11.35 27.46 9.98
N TYR A 217 10.72 26.30 10.20
CA TYR A 217 10.34 25.84 11.52
C TYR A 217 10.75 24.38 11.77
N ASP A 218 11.37 24.14 12.92
CA ASP A 218 11.61 22.80 13.46
C ASP A 218 10.60 22.58 14.59
N LEU A 219 9.93 21.44 14.57
CA LEU A 219 9.17 20.99 15.73
C LEU A 219 10.16 20.70 16.87
N PRO A 220 10.01 21.30 18.05
CA PRO A 220 10.80 20.87 19.20
C PRO A 220 10.43 19.44 19.57
N THR A 221 11.35 18.73 20.20
CA THR A 221 11.24 17.34 20.60
C THR A 221 11.28 17.22 22.13
N LEU A 222 10.92 16.05 22.66
CA LEU A 222 11.14 15.74 24.08
C LEU A 222 12.63 15.62 24.39
N ASN A 223 13.01 15.89 25.65
CA ASN A 223 14.35 15.58 26.13
C ASN A 223 14.53 14.06 26.25
N ASP A 224 15.32 13.49 25.36
CA ASP A 224 15.64 12.08 25.27
C ASP A 224 16.55 11.63 26.44
N PRO A 225 16.13 10.68 27.29
CA PRO A 225 16.93 10.21 28.42
C PRO A 225 18.18 9.41 28.01
N THR A 226 18.30 9.00 26.74
CA THR A 226 19.43 8.23 26.22
C THR A 226 20.50 9.12 25.58
N VAL A 227 20.19 10.40 25.33
CA VAL A 227 21.08 11.37 24.70
C VAL A 227 21.70 12.32 25.75
N PRO A 228 23.01 12.64 25.67
CA PRO A 228 23.62 13.56 26.64
C PRO A 228 23.25 15.03 26.43
N ASN A 229 22.84 15.70 27.50
CA ASN A 229 22.60 17.16 27.57
C ASN A 229 23.89 18.01 27.68
N ASN A 230 24.77 17.97 26.67
CA ASN A 230 26.09 18.63 26.72
C ASN A 230 26.36 19.65 25.60
N GLY A 231 25.40 19.85 24.68
CA GLY A 231 25.48 20.81 23.59
C GLY A 231 26.43 20.41 22.45
N ALA A 232 26.92 19.18 22.41
CA ALA A 232 27.70 18.68 21.29
C ALA A 232 26.81 18.43 20.05
N ALA A 233 27.42 18.37 18.87
CA ALA A 233 26.69 17.98 17.65
C ALA A 233 26.22 16.52 17.78
N GLY A 234 24.95 16.27 17.42
CA GLY A 234 24.29 14.96 17.60
C GLY A 234 23.81 14.70 19.03
N ASN A 235 23.89 15.70 19.92
CA ASN A 235 23.41 15.63 21.29
C ASN A 235 22.38 16.74 21.56
N GLU A 236 21.93 16.84 22.80
CA GLU A 236 21.01 17.87 23.27
C GLU A 236 21.74 19.03 23.96
N THR A 237 21.14 20.22 23.91
CA THR A 237 21.56 21.39 24.69
C THR A 237 21.39 21.16 26.19
N ALA A 238 21.99 22.01 27.03
CA ALA A 238 21.77 21.92 28.49
C ALA A 238 20.30 22.08 28.93
N ALA A 239 19.42 22.54 28.04
CA ALA A 239 17.99 22.70 28.27
C ALA A 239 17.16 21.51 27.75
N GLY A 240 17.75 20.54 27.07
CA GLY A 240 17.07 19.37 26.51
C GLY A 240 16.59 19.51 25.07
N LEU A 241 16.99 20.57 24.34
CA LEU A 241 16.67 20.71 22.92
C LEU A 241 17.75 20.09 22.04
N ASP A 242 17.36 19.41 20.96
CA ASP A 242 18.28 18.86 19.98
C ASP A 242 19.18 19.91 19.32
N VAL A 243 20.49 19.67 19.34
CA VAL A 243 21.46 20.51 18.61
C VAL A 243 21.43 20.23 17.11
N GLY A 244 21.09 18.98 16.74
CA GLY A 244 21.07 18.48 15.36
C GLY A 244 19.82 18.81 14.56
N GLY A 245 18.88 19.57 15.12
CA GLY A 245 17.52 19.68 14.57
C GLY A 245 16.65 18.49 14.99
N PRO A 246 15.42 18.38 14.47
CA PRO A 246 14.37 17.53 15.06
C PRO A 246 14.45 16.06 14.63
N PHE A 247 15.58 15.61 14.09
CA PHE A 247 15.71 14.30 13.46
C PHE A 247 16.05 13.22 14.49
N GLY A 248 15.56 12.01 14.27
CA GLY A 248 15.68 10.85 15.13
C GLY A 248 14.63 10.87 16.23
N GLY A 249 13.51 10.20 16.05
CA GLY A 249 12.46 10.15 17.07
C GLY A 249 12.76 9.15 18.19
N ASN A 250 13.75 8.27 17.96
CA ASN A 250 14.30 7.28 18.89
C ASN A 250 13.19 6.50 19.62
N ASP A 251 12.34 5.83 18.85
CA ASP A 251 11.18 5.05 19.32
C ASP A 251 10.20 5.84 20.21
N GLY A 252 10.19 7.16 20.06
CA GLY A 252 9.27 8.08 20.72
C GLY A 252 9.88 8.77 21.92
N LEU A 253 11.10 8.43 22.31
CA LEU A 253 11.84 9.12 23.37
C LEU A 253 12.18 10.55 22.97
N ASN A 254 12.39 10.81 21.68
CA ASN A 254 12.66 12.13 21.12
C ASN A 254 11.51 12.60 20.20
N GLN A 255 10.28 12.14 20.41
CA GLN A 255 9.16 12.54 19.55
C GLN A 255 8.90 14.05 19.59
N ALA A 256 8.40 14.59 18.47
CA ALA A 256 7.98 15.99 18.36
C ALA A 256 6.85 16.36 19.34
N ILE A 257 6.93 17.59 19.86
CA ILE A 257 5.95 18.23 20.77
C ILE A 257 5.45 19.56 20.19
N LEU A 258 4.32 20.06 20.71
CA LEU A 258 3.63 21.19 20.08
C LEU A 258 3.45 22.41 21.01
N PRO A 259 4.32 23.43 20.92
CA PRO A 259 4.26 24.61 21.79
C PRO A 259 3.24 25.66 21.38
N ALA A 260 2.91 26.56 22.31
CA ALA A 260 1.94 27.65 22.15
C ALA A 260 2.30 28.64 21.01
N ASP A 261 3.58 28.79 20.69
CA ASP A 261 4.08 29.66 19.62
C ASP A 261 4.24 28.95 18.26
N ALA A 262 3.92 27.65 18.19
CA ALA A 262 4.04 26.90 16.94
C ALA A 262 3.09 27.46 15.84
N PRO A 263 3.53 27.52 14.57
CA PRO A 263 2.72 28.02 13.45
C PRO A 263 1.70 26.98 12.93
N LEU A 264 1.26 26.07 13.79
CA LEU A 264 0.32 25.01 13.48
C LEU A 264 -0.43 24.58 14.75
N ARG A 265 -1.55 23.88 14.56
CA ARG A 265 -2.35 23.26 15.62
C ARG A 265 -2.91 21.92 15.16
N ILE A 266 -3.43 21.12 16.09
CA ILE A 266 -4.22 19.93 15.76
C ILE A 266 -5.65 20.38 15.41
N PHE A 267 -6.13 19.98 14.23
CA PHE A 267 -7.49 20.26 13.77
C PHE A 267 -8.46 19.14 14.11
N ALA A 268 -8.09 17.89 13.81
CA ALA A 268 -8.89 16.71 14.07
C ALA A 268 -7.97 15.52 14.40
N THR A 269 -8.46 14.53 15.14
CA THR A 269 -7.66 13.35 15.51
C THR A 269 -8.43 12.05 15.37
N GLY A 270 -7.70 10.96 15.51
CA GLY A 270 -8.23 9.61 15.49
C GLY A 270 -8.48 9.08 14.10
N LEU A 271 -7.59 9.46 13.18
CA LEU A 271 -7.52 8.96 11.82
C LEU A 271 -6.25 8.12 11.74
N ARG A 272 -6.36 6.81 11.53
CA ARG A 272 -5.22 5.90 11.59
C ARG A 272 -4.18 6.24 10.51
N ASN A 273 -4.61 6.42 9.27
CA ASN A 273 -3.76 6.81 8.15
C ASN A 273 -4.62 7.46 7.06
N ALA A 274 -5.07 8.69 7.31
CA ALA A 274 -5.77 9.49 6.32
C ALA A 274 -4.83 9.77 5.14
N TYR A 275 -5.18 9.30 3.94
CA TYR A 275 -4.32 9.45 2.77
C TYR A 275 -4.48 10.80 2.10
N ASP A 276 -5.72 11.26 1.93
CA ASP A 276 -6.02 12.49 1.17
C ASP A 276 -7.17 13.30 1.76
N LEU A 277 -7.18 14.59 1.45
CA LEU A 277 -8.02 15.62 2.07
C LEU A 277 -8.76 16.45 1.01
N VAL A 278 -10.08 16.58 1.16
CA VAL A 278 -10.91 17.39 0.24
C VAL A 278 -11.69 18.45 1.00
N LEU A 279 -11.38 19.72 0.75
CA LEU A 279 -12.26 20.84 1.07
C LEU A 279 -13.15 21.15 -0.14
N ALA A 280 -14.37 20.63 -0.12
CA ALA A 280 -15.33 20.76 -1.22
C ALA A 280 -15.78 22.21 -1.43
N GLN A 281 -16.28 22.54 -2.63
CA GLN A 281 -16.81 23.87 -2.96
C GLN A 281 -17.97 24.31 -2.06
N SER A 282 -18.68 23.33 -1.48
CA SER A 282 -19.73 23.53 -0.47
C SER A 282 -19.21 24.00 0.89
N GLY A 283 -17.88 23.99 1.10
CA GLY A 283 -17.20 24.27 2.37
C GLY A 283 -17.19 23.07 3.33
N LYS A 284 -17.60 21.89 2.86
CA LYS A 284 -17.51 20.64 3.63
C LYS A 284 -16.11 20.04 3.49
N PHE A 285 -15.60 19.49 4.57
CA PHE A 285 -14.24 18.96 4.63
C PHE A 285 -14.30 17.45 4.82
N PHE A 286 -13.66 16.69 3.95
CA PHE A 286 -13.67 15.23 3.93
C PHE A 286 -12.27 14.62 3.92
N THR A 287 -12.20 13.38 4.38
CA THR A 287 -11.03 12.51 4.24
C THR A 287 -11.50 11.07 4.06
N ILE A 288 -10.65 10.25 3.47
CA ILE A 288 -10.70 8.80 3.65
C ILE A 288 -9.56 8.37 4.57
N ASP A 289 -9.84 7.43 5.46
CA ASP A 289 -8.91 6.89 6.46
C ASP A 289 -8.78 5.38 6.30
N ASN A 290 -7.55 4.88 6.20
CA ASN A 290 -7.31 3.43 6.14
C ASN A 290 -7.51 2.78 7.51
N GLY A 291 -8.37 1.77 7.57
CA GLY A 291 -8.74 1.03 8.75
C GLY A 291 -7.60 0.22 9.38
N GLY A 292 -7.87 -0.31 10.58
CA GLY A 292 -6.97 -1.24 11.25
C GLY A 292 -6.87 -2.56 10.48
N ASN A 293 -5.70 -3.17 10.47
CA ASN A 293 -5.51 -4.51 9.90
C ASN A 293 -5.71 -5.59 10.97
N GLN A 294 -6.35 -6.69 10.60
CA GLN A 294 -6.57 -7.79 11.56
C GLN A 294 -5.23 -8.40 11.99
N GLY A 295 -4.99 -8.48 13.30
CA GLY A 295 -3.82 -9.15 13.87
C GLY A 295 -2.49 -8.41 13.75
N LEU A 296 -2.45 -7.17 13.23
CA LEU A 296 -1.20 -6.42 13.05
C LEU A 296 -0.89 -5.42 14.19
N GLY A 297 -1.65 -5.44 15.28
CA GLY A 297 -1.43 -4.57 16.44
C GLY A 297 -2.73 -4.16 17.12
N GLY A 298 -2.71 -4.16 18.45
CA GLY A 298 -3.89 -4.03 19.30
C GLY A 298 -4.20 -2.62 19.76
N THR A 299 -5.27 -2.51 20.54
CA THR A 299 -5.71 -1.26 21.18
C THR A 299 -4.86 -0.95 22.42
N PRO A 300 -4.78 0.32 22.86
CA PRO A 300 -4.08 0.69 24.08
C PRO A 300 -4.54 -0.12 25.30
N ILE A 301 -3.59 -0.52 26.13
CA ILE A 301 -3.89 -1.13 27.44
C ILE A 301 -4.14 -0.01 28.43
N PHE A 302 -5.29 -0.07 29.12
CA PHE A 302 -5.65 0.90 30.13
C PHE A 302 -5.14 0.49 31.50
N VAL A 303 -4.44 1.40 32.17
CA VAL A 303 -3.96 1.23 33.55
C VAL A 303 -4.50 2.39 34.39
N ASN A 304 -5.24 2.06 35.46
CA ASN A 304 -5.92 3.04 36.31
C ASN A 304 -6.88 4.00 35.58
N GLY A 305 -7.43 3.56 34.45
CA GLY A 305 -8.38 4.36 33.66
C GLY A 305 -7.73 5.23 32.58
N GLU A 306 -6.40 5.23 32.48
CA GLU A 306 -5.68 5.96 31.43
C GLU A 306 -5.07 5.01 30.39
N PRO A 307 -5.06 5.37 29.11
CA PRO A 307 -4.39 4.59 28.07
C PRO A 307 -2.87 4.64 28.29
N THR A 308 -2.18 3.59 27.84
CA THR A 308 -0.73 3.47 27.98
C THR A 308 -0.08 3.03 26.67
N ASN A 309 1.20 3.34 26.51
CA ASN A 309 2.06 2.86 25.43
C ASN A 309 2.56 1.42 25.65
N GLN A 310 1.77 0.57 26.32
CA GLN A 310 2.17 -0.83 26.51
C GLN A 310 1.99 -1.63 25.22
N PHE A 311 2.99 -2.44 24.90
CA PHE A 311 2.97 -3.37 23.78
C PHE A 311 1.72 -4.27 23.79
N ASN A 312 1.07 -4.38 22.63
CA ASN A 312 -0.09 -5.23 22.42
C ASN A 312 -0.15 -5.73 20.96
N ASN A 313 0.24 -6.99 20.72
CA ASN A 313 0.21 -7.61 19.38
C ASN A 313 -1.17 -8.13 18.96
N GLY A 314 -2.25 -7.75 19.65
CA GLY A 314 -3.61 -8.08 19.25
C GLY A 314 -4.04 -7.33 17.97
N GLY A 315 -5.32 -7.01 17.87
CA GLY A 315 -5.81 -6.11 16.81
C GLY A 315 -7.07 -6.60 16.15
N VAL A 316 -7.93 -5.65 15.81
CA VAL A 316 -9.19 -5.89 15.13
C VAL A 316 -9.09 -5.23 13.76
N GLY A 317 -9.36 -6.02 12.73
CA GLY A 317 -9.48 -5.50 11.37
C GLY A 317 -10.71 -4.60 11.26
N SER A 318 -10.61 -3.55 10.47
CA SER A 318 -11.76 -2.73 10.08
C SER A 318 -11.75 -2.40 8.59
N PRO A 319 -12.91 -2.01 8.04
CA PRO A 319 -12.98 -1.30 6.78
C PRO A 319 -12.22 0.03 6.85
N ASP A 320 -12.04 0.64 5.69
CA ASP A 320 -11.69 2.04 5.51
C ASP A 320 -12.94 2.92 5.58
N PHE A 321 -12.76 4.19 5.94
CA PHE A 321 -13.89 5.05 6.26
C PHE A 321 -13.83 6.39 5.54
N LEU A 322 -14.97 6.83 5.00
CA LEU A 322 -15.18 8.22 4.62
C LEU A 322 -15.65 9.01 5.84
N TYR A 323 -14.96 10.11 6.16
CA TYR A 323 -15.34 11.00 7.25
C TYR A 323 -15.59 12.43 6.77
N GLN A 324 -16.59 13.09 7.36
CA GLN A 324 -16.67 14.55 7.34
C GLN A 324 -15.88 15.10 8.53
N LEU A 325 -14.84 15.87 8.25
CA LEU A 325 -13.96 16.47 9.23
C LEU A 325 -14.59 17.70 9.90
N ALA A 326 -14.40 17.81 11.22
CA ALA A 326 -14.82 18.93 12.04
C ALA A 326 -13.71 19.31 13.01
N ASP A 327 -13.62 20.61 13.33
CA ASP A 327 -12.65 21.14 14.28
C ASP A 327 -12.82 20.51 15.67
N GLY A 328 -11.74 19.93 16.20
CA GLY A 328 -11.70 19.18 17.45
C GLY A 328 -12.29 17.77 17.39
N GLY A 329 -12.69 17.30 16.20
CA GLY A 329 -13.31 15.99 15.99
C GLY A 329 -12.42 14.81 16.40
N TYR A 330 -13.05 13.68 16.75
CA TYR A 330 -12.40 12.39 17.00
C TYR A 330 -13.02 11.29 16.13
N TYR A 331 -12.19 10.55 15.39
CA TYR A 331 -12.65 9.56 14.40
C TYR A 331 -12.32 8.11 14.75
N GLY A 332 -11.78 7.86 15.95
CA GLY A 332 -11.80 6.54 16.57
C GLY A 332 -10.47 5.81 16.69
N HIS A 333 -9.41 6.19 15.97
CA HIS A 333 -8.07 5.63 16.19
C HIS A 333 -7.39 6.28 17.41
N PRO A 334 -6.91 5.52 18.40
CA PRO A 334 -6.39 6.11 19.62
C PRO A 334 -4.89 6.42 19.53
N ASP A 335 -4.49 7.45 20.27
CA ASP A 335 -3.11 7.86 20.56
C ASP A 335 -2.97 8.03 22.09
N PRO A 336 -2.34 7.06 22.77
CA PRO A 336 -2.10 7.13 24.21
C PRO A 336 -1.25 8.32 24.64
N THR A 337 -0.28 8.75 23.84
CA THR A 337 0.60 9.87 24.19
C THR A 337 -0.18 11.18 24.21
N ARG A 338 -1.06 11.40 23.23
CA ARG A 338 -1.94 12.57 23.19
C ARG A 338 -3.02 12.52 24.28
N ALA A 339 -3.57 11.34 24.56
CA ALA A 339 -4.63 11.16 25.56
C ALA A 339 -4.13 11.32 27.00
N ASN A 340 -2.91 10.82 27.28
CA ASN A 340 -2.29 10.77 28.61
C ASN A 340 -0.92 11.48 28.57
N GLN A 341 -0.95 12.81 28.47
CA GLN A 341 0.24 13.64 28.18
C GLN A 341 1.30 13.69 29.30
N ASP A 342 0.97 13.23 30.51
CA ASP A 342 1.93 13.04 31.61
C ASP A 342 2.22 11.56 31.90
N GLY A 343 1.73 10.67 31.04
CA GLY A 343 2.00 9.24 31.04
C GLY A 343 3.42 8.87 30.60
N ALA A 344 3.72 7.58 30.66
CA ALA A 344 5.02 7.06 30.27
C ALA A 344 5.12 6.78 28.77
N ILE A 345 6.29 7.07 28.19
CA ILE A 345 6.69 6.62 26.85
C ILE A 345 7.69 5.48 27.02
N LEU A 346 7.50 4.41 26.25
CA LEU A 346 8.27 3.17 26.33
C LEU A 346 8.88 2.88 24.97
N ALA A 347 10.20 2.74 24.91
CA ALA A 347 10.93 2.24 23.75
C ALA A 347 11.22 0.75 23.95
N TYR A 348 11.05 -0.04 22.89
CA TYR A 348 11.01 -1.49 22.94
C TYR A 348 12.09 -2.11 22.07
N SER A 349 12.74 -3.17 22.56
CA SER A 349 13.61 -4.00 21.74
C SER A 349 12.83 -4.67 20.61
N ASP A 350 13.48 -5.03 19.50
CA ASP A 350 12.87 -5.82 18.43
C ASP A 350 12.29 -7.19 18.85
N GLY A 351 11.38 -7.70 18.02
CA GLY A 351 10.88 -9.08 18.07
C GLY A 351 9.51 -9.26 18.74
N SER A 352 8.99 -10.49 18.72
CA SER A 352 7.61 -10.82 19.14
C SER A 352 7.38 -10.84 20.66
N ASN A 353 8.43 -10.69 21.46
CA ASN A 353 8.37 -10.58 22.92
C ASN A 353 9.31 -9.45 23.39
N PRO A 354 8.99 -8.21 23.02
CA PRO A 354 9.90 -7.10 23.19
C PRO A 354 10.10 -6.77 24.67
N GLN A 355 11.29 -6.31 25.02
CA GLN A 355 11.60 -5.77 26.35
C GLN A 355 11.66 -4.25 26.27
N VAL A 356 11.36 -3.56 27.37
CA VAL A 356 11.53 -2.11 27.44
C VAL A 356 13.02 -1.81 27.58
N ASP A 357 13.61 -1.20 26.56
CA ASP A 357 15.04 -0.85 26.54
C ASP A 357 15.28 0.52 27.20
N ALA A 358 14.37 1.45 26.98
CA ALA A 358 14.40 2.78 27.56
C ALA A 358 12.98 3.33 27.77
N SER A 359 12.85 4.35 28.62
CA SER A 359 11.54 4.97 28.89
C SER A 359 11.66 6.40 29.40
N ILE A 360 10.64 7.19 29.12
CA ILE A 360 10.33 8.44 29.81
C ILE A 360 9.17 8.16 30.76
N PRO A 361 9.35 8.19 32.09
CA PRO A 361 8.27 7.88 33.03
C PRO A 361 7.11 8.88 33.03
N ASN A 362 7.35 10.12 32.59
CA ASN A 362 6.37 11.19 32.49
C ASN A 362 6.73 12.10 31.31
N ALA A 363 5.94 12.03 30.24
CA ALA A 363 6.23 12.74 28.99
C ALA A 363 6.25 14.26 29.16
N ALA A 364 5.25 14.84 29.84
CA ALA A 364 5.21 16.28 30.13
C ALA A 364 6.42 16.79 30.94
N ALA A 365 7.04 15.95 31.78
CA ALA A 365 8.24 16.30 32.53
C ALA A 365 9.52 16.28 31.68
N ALA A 366 9.48 15.63 30.51
CA ALA A 366 10.57 15.61 29.54
C ALA A 366 10.49 16.77 28.54
N VAL A 367 9.48 17.66 28.62
CA VAL A 367 9.46 18.88 27.80
C VAL A 367 10.69 19.74 28.11
N PRO A 368 11.51 20.09 27.09
CA PRO A 368 12.72 20.87 27.30
C PRO A 368 12.48 22.23 27.95
N THR A 369 13.43 22.68 28.76
CA THR A 369 13.30 23.96 29.48
C THR A 369 13.29 25.13 28.51
N GLY A 370 12.26 25.98 28.60
CA GLY A 370 12.11 27.19 27.78
C GLY A 370 11.17 27.03 26.58
N VAL A 371 10.78 25.79 26.25
CA VAL A 371 9.69 25.52 25.30
C VAL A 371 8.36 26.01 25.91
N GLN A 372 7.57 26.74 25.12
CA GLN A 372 6.34 27.38 25.59
C GLN A 372 5.16 26.41 25.59
N ILE A 373 5.16 25.45 26.53
CA ILE A 373 4.06 24.51 26.76
C ILE A 373 3.58 24.63 28.21
N ALA A 374 2.26 24.64 28.41
CA ALA A 374 1.67 24.60 29.75
C ALA A 374 2.16 23.37 30.55
N PRO A 375 2.46 23.50 31.86
CA PRO A 375 2.89 22.36 32.67
C PRO A 375 1.88 21.20 32.64
N GLY A 376 2.38 19.97 32.51
CA GLY A 376 1.55 18.76 32.44
C GLY A 376 1.09 18.38 31.03
N PHE A 377 1.63 19.02 30.00
CA PHE A 377 1.29 18.76 28.60
C PHE A 377 2.54 18.54 27.75
N VAL A 378 2.39 17.79 26.66
CA VAL A 378 3.31 17.72 25.51
C VAL A 378 2.76 18.46 24.29
N ILE A 379 1.45 18.74 24.28
CA ILE A 379 0.78 19.61 23.33
C ILE A 379 0.17 20.75 24.12
N ASP A 380 0.60 21.99 23.86
CA ASP A 380 0.03 23.13 24.54
C ASP A 380 -1.50 23.20 24.31
N PRO A 381 -2.30 23.43 25.36
CA PRO A 381 -3.76 23.47 25.23
C PRO A 381 -4.31 24.46 24.20
N SER A 382 -3.56 25.53 23.87
CA SER A 382 -3.95 26.47 22.81
C SER A 382 -3.85 25.90 21.39
N LYS A 383 -3.14 24.78 21.22
CA LYS A 383 -2.93 24.07 19.96
C LYS A 383 -3.80 22.84 19.81
N PHE A 384 -4.53 22.45 20.85
CA PHE A 384 -5.51 21.37 20.77
C PHE A 384 -6.64 21.57 21.79
N THR A 385 -6.41 21.16 23.05
CA THR A 385 -7.42 21.26 24.11
C THR A 385 -6.83 21.08 25.50
N SER A 386 -7.47 21.68 26.51
CA SER A 386 -7.27 21.37 27.94
C SER A 386 -8.40 20.52 28.53
N SER A 387 -9.39 20.13 27.71
CA SER A 387 -10.52 19.33 28.18
C SER A 387 -10.09 17.89 28.43
N ALA A 388 -10.03 17.48 29.69
CA ALA A 388 -9.72 16.10 30.08
C ALA A 388 -10.66 15.08 29.41
N ALA A 389 -11.95 15.41 29.27
CA ALA A 389 -12.91 14.54 28.59
C ALA A 389 -12.60 14.39 27.09
N ARG A 390 -12.06 15.43 26.44
CA ARG A 390 -11.64 15.33 25.05
C ARG A 390 -10.34 14.55 24.94
N LEU A 391 -9.33 14.84 25.76
CA LEU A 391 -8.07 14.07 25.77
C LEU A 391 -8.34 12.57 26.01
N ALA A 392 -9.21 12.23 26.96
CA ALA A 392 -9.57 10.83 27.23
C ALA A 392 -10.18 10.11 26.00
N GLN A 393 -10.88 10.81 25.11
CA GLN A 393 -11.40 10.22 23.87
C GLN A 393 -10.27 9.80 22.92
N ASP A 394 -9.15 10.54 22.87
CA ASP A 394 -7.98 10.14 22.06
C ASP A 394 -7.37 8.81 22.55
N GLY A 395 -7.71 8.31 23.73
CA GLY A 395 -7.26 7.00 24.19
C GLY A 395 -8.15 5.84 23.75
N GLN A 396 -9.35 6.11 23.24
CA GLN A 396 -10.42 5.12 23.06
C GLN A 396 -10.52 4.63 21.62
N PHE A 397 -10.23 3.35 21.39
CA PHE A 397 -10.48 2.75 20.08
C PHE A 397 -11.98 2.62 19.81
N THR A 398 -12.46 3.25 18.74
CA THR A 398 -13.87 3.18 18.32
C THR A 398 -13.96 3.02 16.80
N VAL A 399 -14.19 1.81 16.32
CA VAL A 399 -14.26 1.50 14.88
C VAL A 399 -15.37 2.31 14.20
N GLY A 400 -15.04 2.95 13.07
CA GLY A 400 -16.01 3.63 12.20
C GLY A 400 -16.73 4.80 12.85
N GLN A 401 -16.14 5.42 13.88
CA GLN A 401 -16.82 6.49 14.61
C GLN A 401 -17.12 7.68 13.69
N GLN A 402 -18.43 7.94 13.48
CA GLN A 402 -18.93 9.02 12.61
C GLN A 402 -18.65 8.82 11.12
N SER A 403 -18.42 7.58 10.67
CA SER A 403 -18.23 7.29 9.24
C SER A 403 -19.50 7.58 8.45
N LEU A 404 -19.31 8.09 7.23
CA LEU A 404 -20.37 8.33 6.26
C LEU A 404 -20.52 7.15 5.29
N ALA A 405 -19.42 6.44 5.04
CA ALA A 405 -19.33 5.26 4.20
C ALA A 405 -18.14 4.39 4.62
N GLU A 406 -18.16 3.12 4.21
CA GLU A 406 -17.15 2.11 4.52
C GLU A 406 -16.66 1.44 3.23
N PHE A 407 -15.39 1.04 3.20
CA PHE A 407 -14.76 0.36 2.06
C PHE A 407 -13.93 -0.83 2.55
N GLY A 408 -14.03 -2.00 1.92
CA GLY A 408 -13.33 -3.20 2.40
C GLY A 408 -11.84 -3.25 2.04
N ALA A 409 -11.43 -2.57 0.95
CA ALA A 409 -10.05 -2.48 0.52
C ALA A 409 -9.41 -1.14 0.89
N SER A 410 -8.07 -1.08 0.87
CA SER A 410 -7.31 0.16 1.03
C SER A 410 -7.81 1.19 0.02
N THR A 411 -8.37 2.28 0.53
CA THR A 411 -9.00 3.36 -0.21
C THR A 411 -8.26 4.65 0.14
N ASN A 412 -7.84 5.39 -0.87
CA ASN A 412 -6.75 6.35 -0.72
C ASN A 412 -7.12 7.74 -1.26
N GLY A 413 -6.68 8.09 -2.48
CA GLY A 413 -6.96 9.40 -3.06
C GLY A 413 -8.45 9.72 -3.07
N LEU A 414 -8.77 11.00 -2.86
CA LEU A 414 -10.14 11.48 -2.73
C LEU A 414 -10.27 12.83 -3.46
N MET A 415 -11.31 12.98 -4.28
CA MET A 415 -11.59 14.25 -4.94
C MET A 415 -13.08 14.57 -4.95
N GLU A 416 -13.42 15.86 -5.02
CA GLU A 416 -14.74 16.34 -5.44
C GLU A 416 -14.78 16.44 -6.97
N TYR A 417 -15.82 15.89 -7.59
CA TYR A 417 -16.06 16.06 -9.02
C TYR A 417 -16.81 17.36 -9.27
N THR A 418 -16.14 18.35 -9.87
CA THR A 418 -16.66 19.72 -10.04
C THR A 418 -17.09 20.04 -11.48
N ALA A 419 -16.78 19.16 -12.44
CA ALA A 419 -17.13 19.37 -13.84
C ALA A 419 -18.62 19.17 -14.11
N GLY A 420 -19.15 19.92 -15.09
CA GLY A 420 -20.55 19.83 -15.55
C GLY A 420 -20.83 18.72 -16.56
N ALA A 421 -19.95 17.71 -16.66
CA ALA A 421 -20.18 16.54 -17.51
C ALA A 421 -21.46 15.81 -17.10
N PHE A 422 -22.04 15.02 -18.00
CA PHE A 422 -23.31 14.30 -17.77
C PHE A 422 -24.48 15.23 -17.37
N ASN A 423 -24.48 16.48 -17.82
CA ASN A 423 -25.42 17.54 -17.39
C ASN A 423 -25.35 17.86 -15.89
N GLY A 424 -24.19 17.64 -15.27
CA GLY A 424 -23.93 17.89 -13.86
C GLY A 424 -24.54 16.85 -12.92
N GLU A 425 -24.86 15.66 -13.42
CA GLU A 425 -25.49 14.58 -12.64
C GLU A 425 -24.66 14.14 -11.43
N ILE A 426 -23.32 14.25 -11.51
CA ILE A 426 -22.38 13.91 -10.43
C ILE A 426 -21.55 15.12 -9.97
N THR A 427 -21.97 16.35 -10.29
CA THR A 427 -21.26 17.55 -9.84
C THR A 427 -21.47 17.75 -8.34
N GLY A 428 -20.37 17.83 -7.59
CA GLY A 428 -20.35 17.95 -6.12
C GLY A 428 -20.27 16.61 -5.39
N ASP A 429 -20.33 15.49 -6.13
CA ASP A 429 -20.09 14.15 -5.56
C ASP A 429 -18.59 13.90 -5.34
N LEU A 430 -18.28 12.92 -4.51
CA LEU A 430 -16.90 12.51 -4.25
C LEU A 430 -16.52 11.28 -5.08
N ILE A 431 -15.25 11.19 -5.46
CA ILE A 431 -14.68 10.03 -6.14
C ILE A 431 -13.40 9.62 -5.41
N THR A 432 -13.23 8.33 -5.19
CA THR A 432 -12.04 7.79 -4.53
C THR A 432 -11.41 6.62 -5.28
N ALA A 433 -10.09 6.46 -5.14
CA ALA A 433 -9.30 5.36 -5.65
C ALA A 433 -9.15 4.26 -4.60
N SER A 434 -9.37 3.02 -5.02
CA SER A 434 -9.32 1.85 -4.14
C SER A 434 -8.41 0.76 -4.74
N PHE A 435 -7.69 0.09 -3.85
CA PHE A 435 -6.72 -0.96 -4.17
C PHE A 435 -7.37 -2.24 -4.71
N ASP A 436 -8.69 -2.35 -4.61
CA ASP A 436 -9.49 -3.37 -5.30
C ASP A 436 -9.59 -3.16 -6.83
N GLY A 437 -8.80 -2.22 -7.38
CA GLY A 437 -8.73 -1.95 -8.82
C GLY A 437 -9.84 -1.03 -9.33
N THR A 438 -10.60 -0.40 -8.43
CA THR A 438 -11.76 0.42 -8.79
C THR A 438 -11.63 1.89 -8.39
N LEU A 439 -12.35 2.73 -9.12
CA LEU A 439 -12.73 4.06 -8.65
C LEU A 439 -14.17 3.98 -8.13
N LYS A 440 -14.43 4.48 -6.92
CA LYS A 440 -15.78 4.54 -6.35
C LYS A 440 -16.35 5.94 -6.50
N LEU A 441 -17.59 6.05 -6.95
CA LEU A 441 -18.41 7.26 -6.87
C LEU A 441 -19.22 7.21 -5.57
N ILE A 442 -19.09 8.26 -4.77
CA ILE A 442 -19.83 8.48 -3.53
C ILE A 442 -20.82 9.61 -3.83
N GLN A 443 -22.08 9.24 -4.05
CA GLN A 443 -23.12 10.22 -4.36
C GLN A 443 -23.62 10.87 -3.08
N LEU A 444 -23.61 12.21 -3.06
CA LEU A 444 -24.04 13.00 -1.92
C LEU A 444 -25.44 13.57 -2.16
N ALA A 445 -26.24 13.59 -1.10
CA ALA A 445 -27.50 14.32 -1.10
C ALA A 445 -27.23 15.83 -1.24
N PRO A 446 -28.26 16.65 -1.56
CA PRO A 446 -28.10 18.10 -1.71
C PRO A 446 -27.60 18.86 -0.47
N ASP A 447 -27.58 18.23 0.71
CA ASP A 447 -26.96 18.81 1.92
C ASP A 447 -25.42 18.77 1.90
N GLY A 448 -24.85 18.04 0.92
CA GLY A 448 -23.44 17.88 0.66
C GLY A 448 -22.71 17.02 1.68
N VAL A 449 -23.40 16.22 2.51
CA VAL A 449 -22.77 15.37 3.54
C VAL A 449 -23.44 14.00 3.70
N THR A 450 -24.73 13.87 3.40
CA THR A 450 -25.42 12.59 3.46
C THR A 450 -25.03 11.75 2.25
N VAL A 451 -24.45 10.57 2.47
CA VAL A 451 -24.14 9.61 1.39
C VAL A 451 -25.43 8.89 0.99
N GLU A 452 -25.85 9.03 -0.27
CA GLU A 452 -27.01 8.35 -0.83
C GLU A 452 -26.65 6.95 -1.36
N SER A 453 -25.47 6.82 -1.95
CA SER A 453 -24.94 5.58 -2.51
C SER A 453 -23.42 5.62 -2.66
N VAL A 454 -22.81 4.45 -2.62
CA VAL A 454 -21.43 4.21 -3.08
C VAL A 454 -21.50 3.16 -4.18
N THR A 455 -20.98 3.50 -5.35
CA THR A 455 -20.99 2.62 -6.53
C THR A 455 -19.63 2.60 -7.20
N THR A 456 -19.28 1.49 -7.85
CA THR A 456 -18.11 1.46 -8.74
C THR A 456 -18.37 2.40 -9.93
N LEU A 457 -17.53 3.42 -10.08
CA LEU A 457 -17.55 4.35 -11.20
C LEU A 457 -16.83 3.78 -12.42
N ALA A 458 -15.67 3.17 -12.17
CA ALA A 458 -14.82 2.56 -13.20
C ALA A 458 -13.93 1.48 -12.57
N THR A 459 -13.54 0.51 -13.40
CA THR A 459 -12.54 -0.52 -13.06
C THR A 459 -11.38 -0.39 -14.03
N PRO A 460 -10.47 0.59 -13.85
CA PRO A 460 -9.42 0.87 -14.81
C PRO A 460 -8.25 -0.14 -14.79
N GLY A 461 -8.38 -1.28 -14.10
CA GLY A 461 -7.31 -2.24 -13.85
C GLY A 461 -6.25 -1.73 -12.86
N GLY A 462 -5.18 -2.50 -12.63
CA GLY A 462 -4.05 -2.12 -11.78
C GLY A 462 -4.42 -1.74 -10.33
N THR A 463 -3.56 -0.96 -9.66
CA THR A 463 -3.80 -0.46 -8.29
C THR A 463 -3.90 1.07 -8.30
N PRO A 464 -5.11 1.64 -8.48
CA PRO A 464 -5.35 3.07 -8.31
C PRO A 464 -4.95 3.52 -6.90
N LEU A 465 -4.15 4.57 -6.81
CA LEU A 465 -3.72 5.11 -5.53
C LEU A 465 -4.22 6.54 -5.30
N ASP A 466 -4.06 7.41 -6.29
CA ASP A 466 -4.51 8.78 -6.21
C ASP A 466 -5.21 9.20 -7.50
N LEU A 467 -6.09 10.19 -7.41
CA LEU A 467 -6.84 10.71 -8.55
C LEU A 467 -7.07 12.22 -8.47
N VAL A 468 -7.16 12.85 -9.64
CA VAL A 468 -7.47 14.27 -9.75
C VAL A 468 -8.39 14.52 -10.93
N GLN A 469 -9.23 15.55 -10.83
CA GLN A 469 -9.95 16.05 -11.98
C GLN A 469 -8.98 16.72 -12.96
N GLY A 470 -8.95 16.24 -14.20
CA GLY A 470 -8.27 16.88 -15.31
C GLY A 470 -9.17 17.83 -16.10
N PRO A 471 -8.67 18.33 -17.24
CA PRO A 471 -9.44 19.18 -18.15
C PRO A 471 -10.67 18.45 -18.70
N ASP A 472 -11.70 19.21 -19.08
CA ASP A 472 -12.96 18.73 -19.66
C ASP A 472 -13.72 17.70 -18.81
N GLY A 473 -13.46 17.67 -17.49
CA GLY A 473 -14.08 16.71 -16.57
C GLY A 473 -13.51 15.30 -16.67
N SER A 474 -12.33 15.13 -17.28
CA SER A 474 -11.59 13.87 -17.20
C SER A 474 -11.15 13.58 -15.76
N ILE A 475 -10.94 12.31 -15.43
CA ILE A 475 -10.37 11.86 -14.16
C ILE A 475 -9.00 11.27 -14.48
N TRP A 476 -7.97 11.73 -13.81
CA TRP A 476 -6.60 11.24 -14.00
C TRP A 476 -6.19 10.46 -12.77
N VAL A 477 -5.63 9.27 -12.96
CA VAL A 477 -5.39 8.30 -11.90
C VAL A 477 -3.92 7.89 -11.89
N ALA A 478 -3.25 8.03 -10.76
CA ALA A 478 -1.95 7.41 -10.51
C ALA A 478 -2.16 5.95 -10.13
N GLN A 479 -1.54 5.03 -10.88
CA GLN A 479 -1.52 3.62 -10.55
C GLN A 479 -0.15 3.21 -10.01
N ILE A 480 -0.13 2.90 -8.72
CA ILE A 480 1.06 2.39 -8.05
C ILE A 480 1.32 0.94 -8.48
N GLY A 481 2.59 0.51 -8.48
CA GLY A 481 3.02 -0.79 -8.99
C GLY A 481 3.05 -0.88 -10.53
N ALA A 482 2.00 -0.41 -11.20
CA ALA A 482 1.94 -0.37 -12.67
C ALA A 482 2.77 0.77 -13.29
N GLY A 483 3.15 1.77 -12.48
CA GLY A 483 4.06 2.83 -12.92
C GLY A 483 3.46 3.72 -14.02
N GLN A 484 2.16 3.98 -13.97
CA GLN A 484 1.45 4.69 -15.04
C GLN A 484 0.43 5.70 -14.51
N ILE A 485 0.09 6.65 -15.39
CA ILE A 485 -1.06 7.54 -15.23
C ILE A 485 -2.10 7.17 -16.29
N LEU A 486 -3.35 7.03 -15.84
CA LEU A 486 -4.50 6.85 -16.71
C LEU A 486 -5.30 8.14 -16.79
N ALA A 487 -5.95 8.38 -17.93
CA ALA A 487 -6.95 9.41 -18.12
C ALA A 487 -8.29 8.77 -18.49
N LEU A 488 -9.33 9.04 -17.71
CA LEU A 488 -10.70 8.61 -17.92
C LEU A 488 -11.50 9.81 -18.44
N THR A 489 -11.93 9.76 -19.70
CA THR A 489 -12.65 10.87 -20.36
C THR A 489 -14.16 10.62 -20.31
N PRO A 490 -14.99 11.61 -19.95
CA PRO A 490 -16.45 11.48 -19.99
C PRO A 490 -16.94 10.99 -21.36
N SER A 491 -17.78 9.95 -21.35
CA SER A 491 -18.32 9.34 -22.56
C SER A 491 -19.86 9.27 -22.51
N SER A 492 -20.51 9.13 -23.65
CA SER A 492 -21.99 9.01 -23.72
C SER A 492 -22.49 7.56 -23.77
N GLY A 493 -21.61 6.56 -23.59
CA GLY A 493 -21.99 5.16 -23.48
C GLY A 493 -22.42 4.80 -22.06
N PRO A 494 -23.06 3.66 -21.79
CA PRO A 494 -22.85 3.00 -20.50
C PRO A 494 -21.35 2.70 -20.35
N ALA A 495 -20.81 2.67 -19.13
CA ALA A 495 -19.59 1.90 -18.89
C ALA A 495 -20.02 0.46 -19.23
N ALA A 496 -19.70 0.01 -20.45
CA ALA A 496 -20.05 -1.34 -20.82
C ALA A 496 -19.27 -2.25 -19.87
N ASN A 497 -19.92 -3.32 -19.43
CA ASN A 497 -19.19 -4.51 -19.02
C ASN A 497 -18.21 -4.79 -20.16
N ASP A 498 -16.92 -4.60 -19.91
CA ASP A 498 -15.93 -4.91 -20.92
C ASP A 498 -15.73 -6.42 -20.88
N PRO A 499 -16.30 -7.20 -21.81
CA PRO A 499 -16.27 -8.64 -21.70
C PRO A 499 -14.91 -9.22 -22.11
N ASP A 500 -13.96 -8.36 -22.50
CA ASP A 500 -12.59 -8.61 -22.98
C ASP A 500 -11.71 -7.43 -22.52
N MET A 501 -11.26 -7.47 -21.26
CA MET A 501 -10.65 -6.33 -20.56
C MET A 501 -9.34 -5.83 -21.18
N ASP A 502 -8.60 -6.67 -21.90
CA ASP A 502 -7.30 -6.35 -22.46
C ASP A 502 -7.28 -6.31 -24.01
N ASP A 503 -8.46 -6.42 -24.64
CA ASP A 503 -8.70 -6.29 -26.08
C ASP A 503 -7.91 -7.31 -26.93
N ASP A 504 -7.66 -8.52 -26.40
CA ASP A 504 -6.89 -9.55 -27.10
C ASP A 504 -7.75 -10.49 -27.98
N GLY A 505 -9.07 -10.41 -27.83
CA GLY A 505 -10.06 -11.20 -28.55
C GLY A 505 -10.60 -12.42 -27.79
N LEU A 506 -10.10 -12.70 -26.59
CA LEU A 506 -10.64 -13.70 -25.67
C LEU A 506 -11.55 -13.03 -24.63
N LEU A 507 -12.72 -13.63 -24.38
CA LEU A 507 -13.60 -13.09 -23.35
C LEU A 507 -13.04 -13.40 -21.96
N ASN A 508 -13.19 -12.49 -20.99
CA ASN A 508 -12.79 -12.63 -19.59
C ASN A 508 -13.20 -13.98 -18.94
N THR A 509 -14.33 -14.54 -19.37
CA THR A 509 -14.88 -15.82 -18.90
C THR A 509 -14.06 -17.05 -19.29
N VAL A 510 -13.24 -16.94 -20.34
CA VAL A 510 -12.42 -18.03 -20.91
C VAL A 510 -10.94 -17.68 -20.95
N ASP A 511 -10.59 -16.40 -20.84
CA ASP A 511 -9.22 -15.93 -20.79
C ASP A 511 -8.61 -16.14 -19.39
N PRO A 512 -7.58 -17.01 -19.25
CA PRO A 512 -6.87 -17.19 -17.99
C PRO A 512 -6.11 -15.95 -17.50
N PHE A 513 -5.78 -15.01 -18.38
CA PHE A 513 -4.94 -13.87 -18.10
C PHE A 513 -5.64 -12.55 -18.48
N GLN A 514 -6.84 -12.33 -17.92
CA GLN A 514 -7.79 -11.25 -18.25
C GLN A 514 -7.23 -9.80 -18.33
N ALA A 515 -6.00 -9.56 -17.87
CA ALA A 515 -5.34 -8.26 -17.92
C ALA A 515 -3.94 -8.33 -18.58
N ASP A 516 -3.67 -9.34 -19.39
CA ASP A 516 -2.43 -9.54 -20.14
C ASP A 516 -2.72 -10.02 -21.56
N ALA A 517 -2.84 -9.05 -22.47
CA ALA A 517 -3.10 -9.28 -23.90
C ALA A 517 -2.01 -10.12 -24.60
N ALA A 518 -0.87 -10.38 -23.94
CA ALA A 518 0.14 -11.32 -24.41
C ALA A 518 -0.15 -12.76 -23.96
N ASN A 519 -1.31 -13.07 -23.37
CA ASN A 519 -1.74 -14.40 -22.96
C ASN A 519 -0.71 -15.15 -22.09
N GLY A 520 -0.07 -14.45 -21.16
CA GLY A 520 0.97 -14.99 -20.28
C GLY A 520 2.37 -15.09 -20.90
N PHE A 521 2.56 -14.57 -22.11
CA PHE A 521 3.88 -14.50 -22.76
C PHE A 521 4.62 -13.19 -22.49
N GLY A 522 3.99 -12.20 -21.85
CA GLY A 522 4.63 -10.96 -21.42
C GLY A 522 5.74 -11.18 -20.39
N THR A 523 5.64 -12.26 -19.60
CA THR A 523 6.65 -12.65 -18.61
C THR A 523 7.48 -13.84 -19.08
N PHE A 524 8.79 -13.65 -19.28
CA PHE A 524 9.67 -14.70 -19.81
C PHE A 524 10.73 -15.16 -18.80
N LEU A 525 10.73 -16.45 -18.46
CA LEU A 525 11.76 -17.06 -17.62
C LEU A 525 12.88 -17.65 -18.50
N ALA A 526 14.06 -17.04 -18.44
CA ALA A 526 15.28 -17.55 -19.05
C ALA A 526 15.87 -18.74 -18.26
N SER A 527 16.78 -19.47 -18.89
CA SER A 527 17.57 -20.55 -18.27
C SER A 527 18.55 -20.00 -17.22
N ASN A 528 18.59 -20.63 -16.04
CA ASN A 528 19.40 -20.21 -14.88
C ASN A 528 19.04 -18.79 -14.38
N ALA A 529 17.76 -18.44 -14.44
CA ALA A 529 17.22 -17.17 -13.99
C ALA A 529 16.13 -17.36 -12.93
N SER A 530 15.69 -16.24 -12.35
CA SER A 530 14.59 -16.21 -11.39
C SER A 530 13.61 -15.07 -11.70
N LEU A 531 12.33 -15.34 -11.44
CA LEU A 531 11.25 -14.35 -11.43
C LEU A 531 10.64 -14.35 -10.03
N ASN A 532 10.49 -13.18 -9.42
CA ASN A 532 9.93 -13.06 -8.08
C ASN A 532 8.80 -12.03 -8.10
N TRP A 533 7.57 -12.49 -7.87
CA TRP A 533 6.47 -11.63 -7.47
C TRP A 533 6.52 -11.53 -5.96
N ASN A 534 7.10 -10.44 -5.47
CA ASN A 534 7.13 -10.14 -4.07
C ASN A 534 5.97 -9.22 -3.76
N PHE A 535 5.07 -9.66 -2.88
CA PHE A 535 3.95 -8.84 -2.47
C PHE A 535 4.35 -7.83 -1.38
N GLN A 536 5.56 -7.97 -0.82
CA GLN A 536 6.17 -6.96 0.06
C GLN A 536 6.51 -5.70 -0.73
N PHE A 537 5.67 -4.70 -0.55
CA PHE A 537 5.80 -3.40 -1.17
C PHE A 537 7.11 -2.70 -0.68
N GLY A 538 7.88 -2.07 -1.58
CA GLY A 538 9.19 -1.45 -1.24
C GLY A 538 10.42 -2.36 -1.35
N ALA A 539 10.25 -3.66 -1.58
CA ALA A 539 11.34 -4.54 -2.00
C ALA A 539 11.72 -4.21 -3.45
N GLY A 540 12.79 -3.43 -3.64
CA GLY A 540 13.25 -2.94 -4.94
C GLY A 540 13.12 -3.98 -6.08
N ASN A 541 12.23 -3.68 -7.03
CA ASN A 541 11.87 -4.43 -8.23
C ASN A 541 11.58 -5.93 -8.03
N SER A 542 10.33 -6.28 -7.72
CA SER A 542 9.88 -7.69 -7.74
C SER A 542 8.41 -7.86 -8.15
N THR A 543 8.06 -7.35 -9.33
CA THR A 543 6.81 -7.67 -10.04
C THR A 543 7.12 -7.86 -11.53
N PRO A 544 7.63 -9.04 -11.95
CA PRO A 544 8.12 -9.24 -13.31
C PRO A 544 7.03 -9.33 -14.38
N GLY A 545 5.75 -9.34 -13.99
CA GLY A 545 4.61 -9.46 -14.89
C GLY A 545 4.21 -8.15 -15.59
N PRO A 546 3.46 -8.23 -16.70
CA PRO A 546 2.79 -7.07 -17.30
C PRO A 546 1.79 -6.42 -16.32
N ASN A 547 1.29 -5.23 -16.65
CA ASN A 547 0.34 -4.46 -15.83
C ASN A 547 -0.99 -5.21 -15.70
N GLY A 548 -1.07 -6.17 -14.78
CA GLY A 548 -2.23 -7.03 -14.57
C GLY A 548 -3.27 -6.47 -13.59
N LEU A 549 -4.19 -7.33 -13.14
CA LEU A 549 -5.28 -7.02 -12.22
C LEU A 549 -4.81 -6.35 -10.91
N PHE A 550 -3.72 -6.83 -10.30
CA PHE A 550 -3.00 -6.15 -9.21
C PHE A 550 -1.67 -6.85 -8.88
N LEU A 551 -0.66 -6.11 -8.39
CA LEU A 551 0.66 -6.61 -7.95
C LEU A 551 1.37 -7.56 -8.96
N GLY A 552 1.13 -7.37 -10.26
CA GLY A 552 1.71 -8.19 -11.33
C GLY A 552 1.03 -9.56 -11.53
N LEU A 553 -0.09 -9.84 -10.82
CA LEU A 553 -1.00 -10.93 -11.15
C LEU A 553 -1.90 -10.48 -12.30
N THR A 554 -2.07 -11.33 -13.31
CA THR A 554 -2.71 -10.99 -14.58
C THR A 554 -4.08 -11.63 -14.75
N GLY A 555 -4.49 -12.52 -13.85
CA GLY A 555 -5.78 -13.16 -13.97
C GLY A 555 -6.30 -13.89 -12.73
N HIS A 556 -7.48 -14.48 -12.89
CA HIS A 556 -8.12 -15.43 -11.97
C HIS A 556 -8.38 -16.74 -12.71
N MET A 557 -8.41 -17.87 -11.99
CA MET A 557 -8.78 -19.13 -12.64
C MET A 557 -10.18 -19.07 -13.25
N VAL A 558 -10.27 -19.19 -14.57
CA VAL A 558 -11.54 -19.17 -15.29
C VAL A 558 -12.32 -20.46 -15.10
N ASN A 559 -13.64 -20.34 -15.05
CA ASN A 559 -14.56 -21.48 -15.03
C ASN A 559 -15.40 -21.61 -16.31
N GLY A 560 -15.17 -20.74 -17.30
CA GLY A 560 -15.88 -20.75 -18.59
C GLY A 560 -17.28 -20.14 -18.57
N THR A 561 -17.76 -19.62 -17.43
CA THR A 561 -19.15 -19.15 -17.31
C THR A 561 -19.32 -17.83 -16.56
N ARG A 562 -18.54 -17.60 -15.50
CA ARG A 562 -18.57 -16.36 -14.71
C ARG A 562 -17.45 -15.45 -15.18
N ASP A 563 -17.77 -14.17 -15.35
CA ASP A 563 -16.78 -13.12 -15.49
C ASP A 563 -16.38 -12.67 -14.08
N PHE A 564 -15.17 -13.05 -13.66
CA PHE A 564 -14.67 -12.72 -12.33
C PHE A 564 -14.16 -11.28 -12.22
N VAL A 565 -13.89 -10.61 -13.34
CA VAL A 565 -13.33 -9.25 -13.37
C VAL A 565 -14.37 -8.19 -13.75
N ALA A 566 -15.59 -8.61 -14.06
CA ALA A 566 -16.76 -7.74 -14.17
C ALA A 566 -17.02 -6.96 -12.86
N PRO A 567 -17.84 -5.90 -12.90
CA PRO A 567 -18.34 -5.26 -11.68
C PRO A 567 -19.07 -6.25 -10.75
N VAL A 568 -18.92 -6.08 -9.43
CA VAL A 568 -19.55 -6.96 -8.41
C VAL A 568 -21.07 -7.07 -8.59
N ALA A 569 -21.73 -5.96 -8.95
CA ALA A 569 -23.17 -5.93 -9.19
C ALA A 569 -23.64 -6.83 -10.35
N GLU A 570 -22.71 -7.22 -11.23
CA GLU A 570 -22.93 -8.06 -12.40
C GLU A 570 -22.46 -9.50 -12.20
N GLY A 571 -22.05 -9.84 -10.97
CA GLY A 571 -21.52 -11.15 -10.63
C GLY A 571 -20.00 -11.25 -10.68
N GLY A 572 -19.29 -10.12 -10.81
CA GLY A 572 -17.84 -10.03 -10.60
C GLY A 572 -17.39 -10.55 -9.24
N LEU A 573 -16.08 -10.75 -9.08
CA LEU A 573 -15.51 -11.09 -7.78
C LEU A 573 -15.54 -9.87 -6.85
N ASP A 574 -15.96 -10.07 -5.60
CA ASP A 574 -15.90 -9.00 -4.60
C ASP A 574 -14.48 -8.88 -4.04
N LEU A 575 -13.72 -7.95 -4.63
CA LEU A 575 -12.35 -7.66 -4.23
C LEU A 575 -12.26 -6.79 -2.97
N THR A 576 -13.38 -6.31 -2.40
CA THR A 576 -13.35 -5.60 -1.11
C THR A 576 -12.87 -6.49 0.04
N ASN A 577 -12.92 -7.80 -0.15
CA ASN A 577 -12.40 -8.81 0.76
C ASN A 577 -10.89 -9.12 0.56
N VAL A 578 -10.22 -8.40 -0.34
CA VAL A 578 -8.84 -8.61 -0.72
C VAL A 578 -8.03 -7.36 -0.40
N LYS A 579 -7.05 -7.49 0.49
CA LYS A 579 -6.12 -6.42 0.87
C LYS A 579 -4.76 -6.67 0.24
N THR A 580 -4.21 -5.66 -0.42
CA THR A 580 -2.99 -5.74 -1.25
C THR A 580 -2.01 -4.64 -0.85
N GLY A 581 -1.31 -4.81 0.27
CA GLY A 581 -0.40 -3.80 0.81
C GLY A 581 -1.02 -2.41 1.03
N THR A 582 -0.20 -1.41 1.36
CA THR A 582 -0.65 -0.01 1.48
C THR A 582 0.11 0.92 0.54
N ALA A 583 -0.46 2.10 0.31
CA ALA A 583 0.06 3.20 -0.50
C ALA A 583 1.53 3.60 -0.28
N ALA A 584 2.07 3.36 0.91
CA ALA A 584 3.36 3.88 1.30
C ALA A 584 4.50 2.83 1.27
N GLY A 585 4.18 1.55 1.04
CA GLY A 585 5.15 0.44 0.97
C GLY A 585 4.96 -0.58 2.14
N GLY A 586 5.40 -1.85 2.10
CA GLY A 586 4.93 -2.96 2.94
C GLY A 586 3.60 -3.62 2.51
N GLY A 587 3.49 -4.96 2.54
CA GLY A 587 2.21 -5.65 2.25
C GLY A 587 2.25 -7.16 1.99
N LEU A 588 1.15 -7.86 2.33
CA LEU A 588 0.82 -9.23 1.88
C LEU A 588 -0.35 -9.13 0.87
N VAL A 589 -0.58 -10.17 0.07
CA VAL A 589 -1.90 -10.38 -0.55
C VAL A 589 -2.75 -11.13 0.45
N VAL A 590 -3.76 -10.47 1.02
CA VAL A 590 -4.62 -11.03 2.07
C VAL A 590 -6.04 -11.16 1.54
N VAL A 591 -6.56 -12.39 1.53
CA VAL A 591 -7.99 -12.66 1.41
C VAL A 591 -8.53 -12.74 2.84
N GLU A 592 -9.30 -11.74 3.26
CA GLU A 592 -9.76 -11.63 4.65
C GLU A 592 -10.72 -12.77 5.02
N GLU A 593 -11.69 -13.06 4.15
CA GLU A 593 -12.64 -14.15 4.28
C GLU A 593 -12.62 -15.08 3.06
N VAL A 594 -11.96 -16.24 3.14
CA VAL A 594 -11.97 -17.21 2.03
C VAL A 594 -13.37 -17.81 1.87
N SER A 595 -14.07 -17.42 0.80
CA SER A 595 -15.44 -17.83 0.50
C SER A 595 -15.60 -19.34 0.27
N THR A 596 -16.85 -19.82 0.36
CA THR A 596 -17.17 -21.21 0.08
C THR A 596 -17.06 -21.51 -1.42
N GLY A 597 -16.09 -22.32 -1.81
CA GLY A 597 -15.85 -22.67 -3.19
C GLY A 597 -14.58 -23.47 -3.36
N THR A 598 -14.46 -24.21 -4.46
CA THR A 598 -13.22 -24.88 -4.84
C THR A 598 -13.14 -25.05 -6.35
N ALA A 599 -11.93 -24.91 -6.89
CA ALA A 599 -11.62 -25.30 -8.26
C ALA A 599 -11.44 -26.82 -8.40
N SER A 600 -11.44 -27.61 -7.32
CA SER A 600 -11.25 -29.05 -7.41
C SER A 600 -12.51 -29.81 -7.85
N GLY A 601 -12.34 -30.73 -8.79
CA GLY A 601 -13.39 -31.57 -9.34
C GLY A 601 -14.37 -30.80 -10.21
N SER A 602 -15.58 -31.34 -10.38
CA SER A 602 -16.57 -30.75 -11.28
C SER A 602 -17.25 -29.48 -10.75
N ALA A 603 -16.84 -28.96 -9.59
CA ALA A 603 -17.48 -27.81 -8.97
C ALA A 603 -17.11 -26.50 -9.66
N ASN A 604 -15.82 -26.31 -9.99
CA ASN A 604 -15.27 -25.12 -10.64
C ASN A 604 -15.83 -23.81 -10.07
N SER A 605 -15.90 -23.74 -8.74
CA SER A 605 -16.49 -22.63 -7.99
C SER A 605 -15.47 -21.88 -7.13
N GLY A 606 -14.18 -22.04 -7.41
CA GLY A 606 -13.13 -21.27 -6.76
C GLY A 606 -13.24 -19.80 -7.12
N GLU A 607 -13.15 -18.92 -6.12
CA GLU A 607 -13.30 -17.47 -6.29
C GLU A 607 -11.95 -16.75 -6.14
N PHE A 608 -11.24 -16.99 -5.04
CA PHE A 608 -9.97 -16.32 -4.70
C PHE A 608 -8.75 -17.16 -5.11
N VAL A 609 -8.66 -17.47 -6.40
CA VAL A 609 -7.59 -18.26 -7.03
C VAL A 609 -6.90 -17.43 -8.13
N PHE A 610 -6.11 -16.45 -7.69
CA PHE A 610 -5.41 -15.49 -8.55
C PHE A 610 -4.16 -16.10 -9.20
N GLN A 611 -3.78 -15.60 -10.38
CA GLN A 611 -2.68 -16.14 -11.17
C GLN A 611 -1.96 -15.10 -12.03
N THR A 612 -0.76 -15.48 -12.48
CA THR A 612 0.02 -14.78 -13.51
C THR A 612 0.48 -15.76 -14.57
N GLY A 613 0.67 -15.26 -15.79
CA GLY A 613 1.22 -16.04 -16.90
C GLY A 613 2.74 -15.98 -16.98
N VAL A 614 3.36 -17.11 -17.34
CA VAL A 614 4.81 -17.25 -17.54
C VAL A 614 5.12 -18.07 -18.78
N ALA A 615 5.99 -17.54 -19.64
CA ALA A 615 6.63 -18.26 -20.72
C ALA A 615 7.98 -18.82 -20.28
N LEU A 616 8.21 -20.11 -20.54
CA LEU A 616 9.46 -20.80 -20.20
C LEU A 616 10.38 -20.91 -21.41
N ALA A 617 11.66 -20.59 -21.24
CA ALA A 617 12.65 -20.83 -22.29
C ALA A 617 12.68 -22.33 -22.69
N PRO A 618 12.82 -22.65 -24.00
CA PRO A 618 12.79 -24.04 -24.46
C PRO A 618 13.90 -24.93 -23.89
N ASP A 619 15.02 -24.36 -23.46
CA ASP A 619 16.21 -25.05 -22.96
C ASP A 619 16.18 -25.30 -21.44
N ILE A 620 15.20 -24.77 -20.71
CA ILE A 620 15.00 -25.06 -19.29
C ILE A 620 14.77 -26.56 -19.11
N GLN A 621 15.60 -27.20 -18.30
CA GLN A 621 15.50 -28.62 -17.98
C GLN A 621 14.63 -28.86 -16.75
N THR A 622 14.82 -28.04 -15.72
CA THR A 622 13.98 -28.04 -14.53
C THR A 622 13.68 -26.63 -14.07
N PHE A 623 12.52 -26.43 -13.47
CA PHE A 623 12.19 -25.19 -12.76
C PHE A 623 11.49 -25.52 -11.44
N THR A 624 11.61 -24.63 -10.46
CA THR A 624 10.92 -24.73 -9.18
C THR A 624 10.09 -23.48 -8.97
N VAL A 625 8.82 -23.66 -8.64
CA VAL A 625 7.97 -22.59 -8.13
C VAL A 625 7.90 -22.69 -6.62
N LYS A 626 8.11 -21.58 -5.93
CA LYS A 626 7.98 -21.41 -4.49
C LYS A 626 6.85 -20.42 -4.20
N TRP A 627 6.00 -20.75 -3.24
CA TRP A 627 5.03 -19.83 -2.65
C TRP A 627 5.27 -19.69 -1.17
N THR A 628 5.23 -18.48 -0.65
CA THR A 628 5.32 -18.22 0.79
C THR A 628 3.99 -17.65 1.27
N ALA A 629 3.45 -18.20 2.36
CA ALA A 629 2.19 -17.75 2.96
C ALA A 629 2.29 -17.75 4.49
N LEU A 630 1.49 -16.92 5.17
CA LEU A 630 1.30 -17.06 6.62
C LEU A 630 0.47 -18.31 6.90
N ASN A 631 0.78 -18.99 8.00
CA ASN A 631 0.09 -20.19 8.45
C ASN A 631 -1.19 -19.79 9.22
N PRO A 632 -2.39 -19.99 8.66
CA PRO A 632 -3.61 -19.55 9.32
C PRO A 632 -4.11 -20.56 10.35
N PHE A 633 -3.57 -21.78 10.39
CA PHE A 633 -4.17 -22.90 11.13
C PHE A 633 -3.98 -22.91 12.66
N PRO A 634 -2.91 -22.34 13.26
CA PRO A 634 -2.77 -22.28 14.71
C PRO A 634 -4.01 -21.68 15.40
N GLY A 635 -4.65 -22.47 16.26
CA GLY A 635 -5.85 -22.04 17.00
C GLY A 635 -7.19 -22.21 16.27
N LEU A 636 -7.20 -22.62 14.99
CA LEU A 636 -8.43 -22.90 14.25
C LEU A 636 -8.99 -24.29 14.55
N ALA A 637 -10.32 -24.44 14.50
CA ALA A 637 -10.98 -25.73 14.66
C ALA A 637 -10.65 -26.68 13.50
N THR A 638 -10.38 -27.95 13.81
CA THR A 638 -9.92 -28.97 12.85
C THR A 638 -11.05 -29.71 12.11
N ALA A 639 -12.31 -29.51 12.49
CA ALA A 639 -13.49 -30.10 11.85
C ALA A 639 -14.72 -29.19 12.05
N PRO A 640 -15.70 -29.19 11.13
CA PRO A 640 -15.87 -30.06 9.95
C PRO A 640 -15.31 -29.45 8.63
N THR A 641 -14.14 -28.82 8.66
CA THR A 641 -13.75 -27.82 7.66
C THR A 641 -12.71 -28.35 6.67
N ILE A 642 -12.91 -28.12 5.37
CA ILE A 642 -11.88 -28.28 4.35
C ILE A 642 -11.42 -26.86 3.98
N ARG A 643 -10.26 -26.48 4.50
CA ARG A 643 -9.62 -25.18 4.28
C ARG A 643 -8.27 -25.44 3.63
N GLU A 644 -7.99 -24.79 2.52
CA GLU A 644 -6.77 -25.00 1.75
C GLU A 644 -6.10 -23.67 1.41
N ILE A 645 -4.80 -23.57 1.71
CA ILE A 645 -3.92 -22.45 1.33
C ILE A 645 -2.67 -23.00 0.65
N GLY A 646 -2.17 -22.33 -0.39
CA GLY A 646 -0.92 -22.71 -1.06
C GLY A 646 -0.83 -22.10 -2.45
N GLY A 647 -0.37 -22.90 -3.42
CA GLY A 647 -0.25 -22.44 -4.81
C GLY A 647 -0.49 -23.53 -5.84
N PHE A 648 -0.50 -23.16 -7.11
CA PHE A 648 -0.71 -24.09 -8.23
C PHE A 648 0.04 -23.67 -9.50
N ILE A 649 0.23 -24.64 -10.40
CA ILE A 649 0.55 -24.40 -11.81
C ILE A 649 -0.51 -25.03 -12.71
N GLY A 650 -0.78 -24.49 -13.90
CA GLY A 650 -1.80 -25.06 -14.79
C GLY A 650 -1.99 -24.34 -16.11
N THR A 651 -3.12 -24.61 -16.75
CA THR A 651 -3.61 -23.84 -17.92
C THR A 651 -4.29 -22.53 -17.52
N GLY A 652 -4.58 -22.38 -16.23
CA GLY A 652 -5.28 -21.23 -15.67
C GLY A 652 -6.80 -21.31 -15.74
N ASP A 653 -7.35 -22.47 -16.17
CA ASP A 653 -8.73 -22.84 -15.93
C ASP A 653 -8.87 -23.67 -14.63
N GLN A 654 -10.08 -23.72 -14.07
CA GLN A 654 -10.37 -24.50 -12.87
C GLN A 654 -10.44 -26.01 -13.10
N SER A 655 -10.07 -26.53 -14.27
CA SER A 655 -10.19 -27.96 -14.63
C SER A 655 -8.87 -28.64 -14.96
N ASN A 656 -7.75 -27.89 -15.06
CA ASN A 656 -6.44 -28.42 -15.43
C ASN A 656 -5.31 -27.73 -14.65
N PHE A 657 -5.00 -28.26 -13.47
CA PHE A 657 -3.98 -27.71 -12.59
C PHE A 657 -3.25 -28.79 -11.78
N LEU A 658 -2.07 -28.45 -11.27
CA LEU A 658 -1.39 -29.16 -10.19
C LEU A 658 -1.26 -28.21 -9.01
N LYS A 659 -2.00 -28.49 -7.93
CA LYS A 659 -1.98 -27.70 -6.69
C LYS A 659 -1.10 -28.31 -5.61
N VAL A 660 -0.50 -27.45 -4.80
CA VAL A 660 0.32 -27.77 -3.62
C VAL A 660 -0.21 -26.95 -2.46
N VAL A 661 -0.96 -27.59 -1.56
CA VAL A 661 -1.72 -26.87 -0.51
C VAL A 661 -1.61 -27.52 0.87
N ALA A 662 -1.79 -26.70 1.89
CA ALA A 662 -1.91 -27.10 3.28
C ALA A 662 -3.35 -26.92 3.76
N GLY A 663 -3.81 -27.80 4.63
CA GLY A 663 -5.06 -27.68 5.36
C GLY A 663 -4.93 -28.16 6.82
N PRO A 664 -6.00 -28.06 7.62
CA PRO A 664 -5.99 -28.44 9.03
C PRO A 664 -5.61 -29.91 9.27
N SER A 665 -5.85 -30.77 8.27
CA SER A 665 -5.61 -32.22 8.33
C SER A 665 -4.28 -32.65 7.70
N GLY A 666 -3.48 -31.73 7.18
CA GLY A 666 -2.18 -32.01 6.53
C GLY A 666 -2.05 -31.38 5.14
N MET A 667 -1.09 -31.87 4.36
CA MET A 667 -0.79 -31.36 3.03
C MET A 667 -1.50 -32.17 1.96
N LEU A 668 -1.98 -31.51 0.90
CA LEU A 668 -2.59 -32.13 -0.27
C LEU A 668 -1.84 -31.69 -1.53
N PHE A 669 -1.40 -32.66 -2.32
CA PHE A 669 -0.85 -32.46 -3.64
C PHE A 669 -1.76 -33.14 -4.64
N GLN A 670 -2.32 -32.39 -5.59
CA GLN A 670 -3.37 -32.90 -6.49
C GLN A 670 -3.17 -32.38 -7.91
N LEU A 671 -3.05 -33.32 -8.85
CA LEU A 671 -3.14 -33.07 -10.28
C LEU A 671 -4.57 -33.32 -10.73
N GLU A 672 -5.16 -32.29 -11.33
CA GLU A 672 -6.46 -32.34 -11.97
C GLU A 672 -6.30 -32.19 -13.49
N SER A 673 -7.08 -32.97 -14.24
CA SER A 673 -7.14 -32.87 -15.69
C SER A 673 -8.58 -33.10 -16.16
N ASN A 674 -9.07 -32.16 -16.97
CA ASN A 674 -10.46 -32.13 -17.46
C ASN A 674 -11.51 -32.21 -16.34
N GLY A 675 -11.28 -31.50 -15.23
CA GLY A 675 -12.21 -31.43 -14.09
C GLY A 675 -12.27 -32.71 -13.25
N ALA A 676 -11.27 -33.59 -13.39
CA ALA A 676 -11.16 -34.83 -12.65
C ALA A 676 -9.76 -35.03 -12.07
N THR A 677 -9.69 -35.54 -10.84
CA THR A 677 -8.41 -35.86 -10.18
C THR A 677 -7.68 -36.98 -10.93
N ALA A 678 -6.55 -36.63 -11.55
CA ALA A 678 -5.67 -37.57 -12.26
C ALA A 678 -4.65 -38.21 -11.32
N ALA A 679 -4.14 -37.46 -10.35
CA ALA A 679 -3.28 -37.96 -9.29
C ALA A 679 -3.49 -37.14 -8.01
N SER A 680 -3.39 -37.78 -6.85
CA SER A 680 -3.47 -37.10 -5.56
C SER A 680 -2.66 -37.83 -4.52
N GLN A 681 -2.07 -37.08 -3.60
CA GLN A 681 -1.42 -37.61 -2.42
C GLN A 681 -1.63 -36.66 -1.24
N THR A 682 -1.93 -37.24 -0.08
CA THR A 682 -2.01 -36.52 1.19
C THR A 682 -0.78 -36.88 2.01
N VAL A 683 -0.12 -35.88 2.57
CA VAL A 683 1.02 -36.09 3.46
C VAL A 683 0.74 -35.51 4.84
N SER A 684 0.97 -36.31 5.86
CA SER A 684 0.73 -35.89 7.25
C SER A 684 1.74 -34.83 7.67
N ALA A 685 1.23 -33.71 8.17
CA ALA A 685 2.03 -32.59 8.68
C ALA A 685 1.40 -32.08 9.99
N PRO A 686 1.43 -32.88 11.08
CA PRO A 686 0.68 -32.57 12.30
C PRO A 686 1.13 -31.27 12.98
N GLY A 687 2.37 -30.83 12.73
CA GLY A 687 2.90 -29.60 13.32
C GLY A 687 2.33 -28.32 12.73
N VAL A 688 1.62 -28.37 11.58
CA VAL A 688 1.04 -27.18 10.95
C VAL A 688 0.00 -26.50 11.84
N ALA A 689 -0.93 -27.27 12.42
CA ALA A 689 -1.99 -26.75 13.29
C ALA A 689 -1.49 -26.38 14.69
N THR A 690 -0.29 -26.84 15.08
CA THR A 690 0.32 -26.59 16.40
C THR A 690 1.57 -25.70 16.32
N ALA A 691 1.86 -25.14 15.15
CA ALA A 691 2.97 -24.21 14.99
C ALA A 691 2.70 -22.92 15.79
N PRO A 692 3.73 -22.12 16.09
CA PRO A 692 3.52 -20.78 16.61
C PRO A 692 2.57 -19.97 15.73
N VAL A 693 1.76 -19.12 16.36
CA VAL A 693 1.00 -18.06 15.67
C VAL A 693 1.99 -17.22 14.85
N ASP A 694 1.56 -16.74 13.68
CA ASP A 694 2.37 -15.97 12.73
C ASP A 694 3.52 -16.74 12.04
N SER A 695 3.58 -18.06 12.19
CA SER A 695 4.52 -18.89 11.42
C SER A 695 4.21 -18.88 9.93
N SER A 696 5.21 -19.08 9.08
CA SER A 696 5.03 -19.19 7.63
C SER A 696 4.93 -20.64 7.15
N LEU A 697 4.29 -20.84 6.01
CA LEU A 697 4.31 -22.03 5.17
C LEU A 697 5.04 -21.71 3.87
N VAL A 698 6.03 -22.53 3.51
CA VAL A 698 6.75 -22.42 2.24
C VAL A 698 6.42 -23.64 1.40
N PHE A 699 5.76 -23.43 0.26
CA PHE A 699 5.39 -24.47 -0.69
C PHE A 699 6.38 -24.45 -1.84
N GLU A 700 6.82 -25.62 -2.31
CA GLU A 700 7.68 -25.75 -3.48
C GLU A 700 7.16 -26.83 -4.43
N LEU A 701 7.31 -26.58 -5.73
CA LEU A 701 7.00 -27.53 -6.79
C LEU A 701 8.13 -27.54 -7.82
N THR A 702 8.97 -28.58 -7.79
CA THR A 702 10.04 -28.77 -8.77
C THR A 702 9.56 -29.62 -9.94
N VAL A 703 9.60 -29.06 -11.15
CA VAL A 703 9.21 -29.73 -12.39
C VAL A 703 10.44 -30.11 -13.20
N ASN A 704 10.56 -31.39 -13.55
CA ASN A 704 11.53 -31.89 -14.52
C ASN A 704 10.86 -32.12 -15.87
N ARG A 705 11.22 -31.30 -16.85
CA ARG A 705 10.60 -31.31 -18.19
C ARG A 705 11.01 -32.53 -19.02
N ALA A 706 12.24 -33.03 -18.81
CA ALA A 706 12.73 -34.20 -19.54
C ALA A 706 12.00 -35.49 -19.14
N THR A 707 11.61 -35.61 -17.86
CA THR A 707 10.87 -36.78 -17.36
C THR A 707 9.36 -36.53 -17.23
N SER A 708 8.90 -35.30 -17.44
CA SER A 708 7.50 -34.89 -17.21
C SER A 708 7.03 -35.17 -15.77
N MET A 709 7.92 -35.04 -14.79
CA MET A 709 7.64 -35.31 -13.39
C MET A 709 7.67 -34.01 -12.57
N ALA A 710 6.72 -33.84 -11.66
CA ALA A 710 6.68 -32.74 -10.71
C ALA A 710 6.74 -33.25 -9.27
N THR A 711 7.65 -32.71 -8.45
CA THR A 711 7.85 -33.12 -7.06
C THR A 711 7.47 -31.98 -6.12
N PRO A 712 6.39 -32.13 -5.33
CA PRO A 712 5.95 -31.10 -4.39
C PRO A 712 6.62 -31.25 -3.02
N SER A 713 6.85 -30.13 -2.32
CA SER A 713 7.19 -30.09 -0.91
C SER A 713 6.56 -28.92 -0.19
N VAL A 714 6.43 -29.05 1.13
CA VAL A 714 6.02 -27.95 2.02
C VAL A 714 6.92 -27.93 3.24
N THR A 715 7.40 -26.75 3.60
CA THR A 715 8.15 -26.48 4.82
C THR A 715 7.30 -25.67 5.79
N TYR A 716 7.25 -26.10 7.05
CA TYR A 716 6.54 -25.42 8.13
C TYR A 716 7.42 -25.34 9.39
N THR A 717 7.02 -24.50 10.34
CA THR A 717 7.74 -24.34 11.61
C THR A 717 7.45 -25.51 12.56
N GLY A 718 8.47 -26.31 12.87
CA GLY A 718 8.40 -27.39 13.87
C GLY A 718 8.97 -27.00 15.22
N SER A 719 8.74 -27.84 16.23
CA SER A 719 9.15 -27.59 17.63
C SER A 719 10.66 -27.54 17.86
N SER A 720 11.48 -27.97 16.90
CA SER A 720 12.95 -27.97 16.97
C SER A 720 13.60 -27.31 15.74
N GLY A 721 12.83 -26.52 14.98
CA GLY A 721 13.25 -25.89 13.71
C GLY A 721 12.34 -26.25 12.53
N PRO A 722 12.64 -25.75 11.32
CA PRO A 722 11.84 -25.98 10.13
C PRO A 722 11.74 -27.47 9.77
N VAL A 723 10.54 -27.92 9.40
CA VAL A 723 10.26 -29.29 8.95
C VAL A 723 9.79 -29.25 7.51
N THR A 724 10.55 -29.89 6.61
CA THR A 724 10.17 -30.06 5.21
C THR A 724 9.58 -31.43 4.98
N VAL A 725 8.42 -31.46 4.31
CA VAL A 725 7.72 -32.67 3.90
C VAL A 725 7.67 -32.70 2.38
N THR A 726 8.24 -33.73 1.77
CA THR A 726 8.27 -33.91 0.31
C THR A 726 7.33 -35.04 -0.11
N GLY A 727 6.46 -34.77 -1.07
CA GLY A 727 5.60 -35.78 -1.68
C GLY A 727 6.33 -36.63 -2.72
N ASN A 728 5.68 -37.69 -3.21
CA ASN A 728 6.19 -38.43 -4.36
C ASN A 728 6.07 -37.58 -5.64
N ALA A 729 6.91 -37.87 -6.62
CA ALA A 729 6.84 -37.23 -7.93
C ALA A 729 5.54 -37.63 -8.66
N ILE A 730 4.86 -36.64 -9.23
CA ILE A 730 3.59 -36.75 -9.97
C ILE A 730 3.89 -36.67 -11.46
N ASN A 731 3.36 -37.62 -12.24
CA ASN A 731 3.54 -37.67 -13.69
C ASN A 731 2.55 -36.72 -14.40
N LEU A 732 3.07 -35.80 -15.21
CA LEU A 732 2.30 -34.83 -15.98
C LEU A 732 2.04 -35.28 -17.42
N ALA A 733 2.60 -36.41 -17.87
CA ALA A 733 2.50 -36.85 -19.25
C ALA A 733 1.03 -36.98 -19.71
N GLY A 734 0.73 -36.35 -20.84
CA GLY A 734 -0.60 -36.39 -21.48
C GLY A 734 -1.63 -35.42 -20.89
N THR A 735 -1.27 -34.54 -19.95
CA THR A 735 -2.17 -33.52 -19.42
C THR A 735 -2.02 -32.18 -20.12
N ALA A 736 -3.06 -31.34 -20.03
CA ALA A 736 -3.00 -29.96 -20.50
C ALA A 736 -2.01 -29.12 -19.67
N VAL A 737 -1.79 -29.45 -18.39
CA VAL A 737 -0.75 -28.83 -17.55
C VAL A 737 0.64 -28.98 -18.18
N LEU A 738 0.99 -30.17 -18.70
CA LEU A 738 2.25 -30.37 -19.41
C LEU A 738 2.31 -29.59 -20.73
N SER A 739 1.17 -29.45 -21.42
CA SER A 739 1.11 -28.62 -22.64
C SER A 739 1.38 -27.15 -22.36
N ALA A 740 0.86 -26.60 -21.24
CA ALA A 740 1.12 -25.24 -20.79
C ALA A 740 2.59 -25.05 -20.41
N ILE A 741 3.18 -25.99 -19.65
CA ILE A 741 4.62 -26.02 -19.32
C ILE A 741 5.50 -26.02 -20.58
N ASN A 742 5.03 -26.65 -21.65
CA ASN A 742 5.78 -26.72 -22.91
C ASN A 742 5.48 -25.56 -23.86
N GLY A 743 4.61 -24.61 -23.49
CA GLY A 743 4.23 -23.47 -24.33
C GLY A 743 3.43 -23.87 -25.58
N THR A 744 2.75 -25.01 -25.55
CA THR A 744 1.94 -25.52 -26.67
C THR A 744 0.43 -25.54 -26.35
N HIS A 745 0.04 -24.96 -25.22
CA HIS A 745 -1.36 -24.86 -24.84
C HIS A 745 -2.04 -23.72 -25.62
N THR A 746 -3.33 -23.90 -25.91
CA THR A 746 -4.13 -22.90 -26.62
C THR A 746 -5.51 -22.77 -26.01
N VAL A 747 -6.01 -21.54 -25.92
CA VAL A 747 -7.38 -21.21 -25.56
C VAL A 747 -8.07 -20.70 -26.83
N GLN A 748 -9.14 -21.36 -27.26
CA GLN A 748 -9.88 -21.05 -28.50
C GLN A 748 -9.06 -20.93 -29.81
N GLY A 749 -7.80 -21.34 -29.81
CA GLY A 749 -6.91 -21.28 -30.98
C GLY A 749 -5.73 -20.34 -30.77
N ASP A 750 -5.81 -19.46 -29.78
CA ASP A 750 -4.74 -18.54 -29.39
C ASP A 750 -3.80 -19.19 -28.38
N ALA A 751 -2.51 -18.87 -28.47
CA ALA A 751 -1.49 -19.45 -27.60
C ALA A 751 -1.66 -18.92 -26.17
N SER A 752 -1.61 -19.81 -25.17
CA SER A 752 -1.73 -19.45 -23.76
C SER A 752 -0.55 -20.00 -22.96
N GLY A 753 0.06 -19.14 -22.14
CA GLY A 753 1.21 -19.44 -21.30
C GLY A 753 0.91 -20.39 -20.12
N LEU A 754 1.95 -20.66 -19.31
CA LEU A 754 1.81 -21.40 -18.07
C LEU A 754 1.22 -20.49 -16.99
N ALA A 755 0.08 -20.87 -16.42
CA ALA A 755 -0.46 -20.19 -15.26
C ALA A 755 0.29 -20.63 -14.00
N VAL A 756 0.69 -19.67 -13.17
CA VAL A 756 1.26 -19.86 -11.84
C VAL A 756 0.46 -18.99 -10.88
N GLY A 757 -0.11 -19.56 -9.82
CA GLY A 757 -1.08 -18.82 -9.01
C GLY A 757 -1.14 -19.20 -7.54
N LEU A 758 -1.86 -18.37 -6.81
CA LEU A 758 -2.17 -18.48 -5.39
C LEU A 758 -3.43 -19.33 -5.22
N TRP A 759 -3.44 -20.21 -4.21
CA TRP A 759 -4.59 -21.04 -3.90
C TRP A 759 -5.16 -20.67 -2.55
N SER A 760 -6.43 -20.24 -2.52
CA SER A 760 -7.23 -20.17 -1.31
C SER A 760 -8.61 -20.75 -1.58
N SER A 761 -9.02 -21.73 -0.77
CA SER A 761 -10.34 -22.34 -0.92
C SER A 761 -10.89 -22.87 0.39
N ASN A 762 -12.22 -22.91 0.48
CA ASN A 762 -12.94 -23.42 1.62
C ASN A 762 -14.19 -24.18 1.17
N THR A 763 -14.45 -25.38 1.71
CA THR A 763 -15.72 -26.09 1.51
C THR A 763 -16.30 -26.55 2.85
N GLY A 764 -17.61 -26.36 3.02
CA GLY A 764 -18.35 -26.84 4.19
C GLY A 764 -18.76 -25.79 5.23
N GLU A 765 -18.38 -24.52 5.06
CA GLU A 765 -18.78 -23.41 5.95
C GLU A 765 -19.21 -22.18 5.15
N GLY A 766 -20.14 -21.38 5.67
CA GLY A 766 -20.45 -20.04 5.14
C GLY A 766 -19.42 -18.99 5.61
N SER A 767 -19.39 -17.83 4.96
CA SER A 767 -18.35 -16.80 5.10
C SER A 767 -18.03 -16.37 6.55
N GLN A 768 -19.01 -16.34 7.45
CA GLN A 768 -18.82 -15.88 8.84
C GLN A 768 -18.00 -16.81 9.76
N ASN A 769 -17.53 -17.97 9.28
CA ASN A 769 -16.67 -18.91 10.05
C ASN A 769 -15.36 -19.28 9.31
N THR A 770 -14.98 -18.53 8.27
CA THR A 770 -13.85 -18.88 7.38
C THR A 770 -12.49 -18.54 7.98
N PHE A 771 -11.42 -18.68 7.20
CA PHE A 771 -10.05 -18.34 7.58
C PHE A 771 -9.50 -17.26 6.64
N GLN A 772 -8.51 -16.53 7.11
CA GLN A 772 -7.76 -15.57 6.30
C GLN A 772 -6.65 -16.28 5.54
N ALA A 773 -6.45 -15.96 4.26
CA ALA A 773 -5.32 -16.46 3.47
C ALA A 773 -4.39 -15.31 3.08
N SER A 774 -3.16 -15.34 3.59
CA SER A 774 -2.19 -14.27 3.41
C SER A 774 -0.92 -14.78 2.72
N PHE A 775 -0.58 -14.19 1.57
CA PHE A 775 0.52 -14.58 0.71
C PHE A 775 1.61 -13.51 0.67
N ASP A 776 2.85 -13.97 0.67
CA ASP A 776 4.05 -13.14 0.75
C ASP A 776 4.77 -13.05 -0.61
N ASP A 777 5.03 -14.19 -1.26
CA ASP A 777 5.67 -14.20 -2.58
C ASP A 777 5.28 -15.38 -3.48
N ILE A 778 5.57 -15.21 -4.78
CA ILE A 778 5.74 -16.28 -5.77
C ILE A 778 7.14 -16.15 -6.37
N LEU A 779 8.00 -17.14 -6.16
CA LEU A 779 9.35 -17.19 -6.73
C LEU A 779 9.48 -18.38 -7.68
N ILE A 780 9.87 -18.12 -8.92
CA ILE A 780 10.19 -19.15 -9.91
C ILE A 780 11.68 -19.12 -10.18
N THR A 781 12.34 -20.27 -10.07
CA THR A 781 13.76 -20.44 -10.40
C THR A 781 13.93 -21.52 -11.45
N SER A 782 14.81 -21.32 -12.42
CA SER A 782 15.09 -22.30 -13.48
C SER A 782 16.52 -22.82 -13.44
N THR A 783 16.70 -24.02 -13.99
CA THR A 783 18.02 -24.52 -14.37
C THR A 783 18.00 -25.04 -15.81
N GLY A 784 19.06 -24.75 -16.53
CA GLY A 784 19.29 -25.27 -17.86
C GLY A 784 20.77 -25.32 -18.19
N PRO A 785 21.16 -25.70 -19.42
CA PRO A 785 22.54 -25.94 -19.78
C PRO A 785 23.41 -24.69 -19.59
N SER A 786 24.59 -24.85 -19.00
CA SER A 786 25.52 -23.74 -18.79
C SER A 786 26.22 -23.35 -20.10
N GLY A 787 26.10 -22.07 -20.49
CA GLY A 787 26.92 -21.46 -21.55
C GLY A 787 26.32 -21.38 -22.96
N GLN A 788 24.99 -21.40 -23.12
CA GLN A 788 24.35 -21.14 -24.42
C GLN A 788 23.70 -19.75 -24.44
N LEU A 789 24.09 -18.91 -25.41
CA LEU A 789 23.42 -17.64 -25.71
C LEU A 789 22.01 -17.95 -26.21
N VAL A 790 20.98 -17.39 -25.58
CA VAL A 790 19.59 -17.49 -26.07
C VAL A 790 19.39 -16.40 -27.12
N THR A 791 19.33 -16.78 -28.39
CA THR A 791 18.82 -15.90 -29.46
C THR A 791 17.30 -15.96 -29.42
N ALA A 792 16.63 -14.88 -29.00
CA ALA A 792 15.18 -14.79 -29.13
C ALA A 792 14.82 -14.74 -30.63
N VAL A 793 14.06 -15.72 -31.11
CA VAL A 793 13.47 -15.66 -32.46
C VAL A 793 12.15 -14.89 -32.34
N ASN A 794 12.12 -13.70 -32.92
CA ASN A 794 10.90 -12.88 -33.06
C ASN A 794 9.88 -13.64 -33.92
N VAL A 795 8.79 -14.09 -33.30
CA VAL A 795 7.57 -14.57 -33.97
C VAL A 795 6.55 -13.44 -34.01
N GLY A 796 6.77 -12.46 -34.88
CA GLY A 796 5.68 -11.66 -35.48
C GLY A 796 5.32 -10.28 -34.89
N GLY A 797 6.06 -9.73 -33.91
CA GLY A 797 5.82 -8.39 -33.34
C GLY A 797 6.81 -7.31 -33.81
N GLY A 798 6.41 -6.03 -33.77
CA GLY A 798 7.19 -4.85 -34.19
C GLY A 798 8.59 -4.74 -33.57
N GLN A 799 9.49 -4.01 -34.25
CA GLN A 799 10.93 -3.94 -33.95
C GLN A 799 11.28 -3.75 -32.46
N VAL A 800 12.00 -4.72 -31.88
CA VAL A 800 12.77 -4.52 -30.65
C VAL A 800 14.11 -3.89 -31.02
N THR A 801 14.35 -2.66 -30.57
CA THR A 801 15.68 -2.04 -30.64
C THR A 801 16.48 -2.51 -29.43
N ALA A 802 17.46 -3.39 -29.64
CA ALA A 802 18.33 -3.86 -28.56
C ALA A 802 19.37 -2.80 -28.18
N SER A 803 19.25 -2.22 -26.98
CA SER A 803 20.33 -1.49 -26.33
C SER A 803 21.22 -2.47 -25.56
N ASN A 804 22.23 -3.02 -26.26
CA ASN A 804 23.54 -3.50 -25.77
C ASN A 804 24.06 -4.62 -26.68
N GLY A 805 24.60 -4.23 -27.82
CA GLY A 805 24.91 -5.13 -28.93
C GLY A 805 25.63 -6.42 -28.54
N VAL A 806 25.12 -7.53 -29.06
CA VAL A 806 25.74 -8.41 -30.07
C VAL A 806 24.56 -9.21 -30.68
N VAL A 807 24.61 -9.34 -32.01
CA VAL A 807 23.56 -9.69 -32.99
C VAL A 807 22.54 -10.75 -32.56
#